data_AF-A0A952U046-F1
#
_entry.id   AF-A0A952U046-F1
#
_cell.length_a   1.000
_cell.length_b   1.000
_cell.length_c   1.000
_cell.angle_alpha   90.00
_cell.angle_beta   90.00
_cell.angle_gamma   90.00
#
_symmetry.space_group_name_H-M   'P 1'
#
loop_
_entity.id
_entity.type
_entity.pdbx_description
1 polymer ?
#
loop_
_entity_poly.entity_id
_entity_poly.type
_entity_poly.pdbx_seq_one_letter_code
_entity_poly.pdbx_strand_id
1 'polypeptide(L)'
;MSQSLALATKESSRPSLSSLESGLKALLVFCLLLKIVVMTLFSSGFENELFLPFVHHYLDYFDNPWNFFDFHSERKDEFPYQPLMLYIVSLSCLPLKLFAAWDNVLLRNFLFKLPTLLADCAIAWFLFRMHPQQMRYVIWFYFLSPIVLYACFMHSQLDLIPTAFLFASFYYIKNNKFLRAYILYGLALATKLHVLAAFPLIVIFLYRNRKFEQVVNFGIVSMAVYLLFVFPYLTSPGFQHLVMANHKQSRLFEVYASIGELKLYLPILAMFVAYGRFALYPKINTDLLDAFLALVFSLVVMLIVPAPGWYVWMAPFLSLFLIKYYRKNPQLIAPFLWLNVFYLLYFILFDVPDYVGLVFLSQPLEFKIGSDTLRSCFFTLLEVGVLSNIVLCYRAGVRSNSIYKRDHAVVVGIGGDSGAGKSTLLGDVKDLLTGRVVELEGDGDHKWERGDEHWKQLTHLDPKANFLHRQAETILSLKRGRAAQRVEYDHSTGQFTTPRRVEPNEFVIISGLHTFYLPKMRKLIDFKIFMDTDYALNARWKMLRDQTERGYTEDEIIKQIESRRPDSDRFIAPQREFADLNIRYYLRDEFEMSVGQPSENGRAVSSSAAETSASDNSAMLQPSASSTSVAAITGANVSDATMFEDRLTLHMSLSSSIQLELLVEALTSQGVPVYWDYSEDLTRQEITLYRPVTADLLTTLADEIIVNRAEIFAGEIAWREGYRGFVQLLVLVVLSELMQEREDANAV
;
A
#
# COMPACT_ATOMS: atom_id res chain seq x y z
N MET A 1 36.13 22.98 3.10
CA MET A 1 36.64 21.58 3.12
C MET A 1 36.85 20.99 4.51
N SER A 2 37.06 21.75 5.60
CA SER A 2 37.28 21.15 6.94
C SER A 2 36.01 20.82 7.73
N GLN A 3 34.86 21.45 7.44
CA GLN A 3 33.57 21.10 8.05
C GLN A 3 32.85 19.92 7.38
N SER A 4 33.13 19.62 6.11
CA SER A 4 32.55 18.47 5.40
C SER A 4 33.18 17.13 5.84
N LEU A 5 34.45 17.12 6.26
CA LEU A 5 35.09 15.93 6.82
C LEU A 5 34.67 15.61 8.27
N ALA A 6 34.22 16.62 9.03
CA ALA A 6 33.72 16.41 10.39
C ALA A 6 32.30 15.79 10.44
N LEU A 7 31.51 15.97 9.37
CA LEU A 7 30.22 15.30 9.20
C LEU A 7 30.39 13.85 8.70
N ALA A 8 31.35 13.60 7.81
CA ALA A 8 31.65 12.24 7.30
C ALA A 8 32.17 11.27 8.38
N THR A 9 32.82 11.78 9.43
CA THR A 9 33.35 10.95 10.53
C THR A 9 32.32 10.64 11.61
N LYS A 10 31.15 11.32 11.61
CA LYS A 10 30.03 11.03 12.51
C LYS A 10 29.03 10.02 11.90
N GLU A 11 29.04 9.87 10.58
CA GLU A 11 28.21 8.90 9.83
C GLU A 11 28.72 7.45 9.91
N SER A 12 29.97 7.21 10.33
CA SER A 12 30.52 5.85 10.53
C SER A 12 29.96 5.12 11.75
N SER A 13 29.03 5.74 12.49
CA SER A 13 28.39 5.18 13.68
C SER A 13 26.94 4.73 13.47
N ARG A 14 26.46 4.68 12.22
CA ARG A 14 25.16 4.04 11.92
C ARG A 14 25.36 2.52 11.85
N PRO A 15 24.58 1.73 12.62
CA PRO A 15 24.68 0.28 12.60
C PRO A 15 24.46 -0.24 11.17
N SER A 16 25.34 -1.14 10.71
CA SER A 16 25.18 -1.80 9.41
C SER A 16 23.82 -2.50 9.32
N LEU A 17 23.21 -2.58 8.13
CA LEU A 17 21.95 -3.30 7.89
C LEU A 17 21.95 -4.72 8.50
N SER A 18 23.10 -5.40 8.45
CA SER A 18 23.30 -6.72 9.09
C SER A 18 23.20 -6.72 10.62
N SER A 19 23.61 -5.63 11.29
CA SER A 19 23.51 -5.48 12.75
C SER A 19 22.11 -5.06 13.22
N LEU A 20 21.36 -4.35 12.38
CA LEU A 20 19.95 -4.05 12.63
C LEU A 20 19.07 -5.31 12.51
N GLU A 21 19.35 -6.17 11.53
CA GLU A 21 18.68 -7.47 11.39
C GLU A 21 18.99 -8.43 12.54
N SER A 22 20.24 -8.46 13.03
CA SER A 22 20.61 -9.31 14.17
C SER A 22 19.93 -8.86 15.47
N GLY A 23 19.84 -7.54 15.70
CA GLY A 23 19.10 -6.97 16.83
C GLY A 23 17.61 -7.31 16.82
N LEU A 24 16.96 -7.27 15.65
CA LEU A 24 15.55 -7.62 15.51
C LEU A 24 15.30 -9.11 15.76
N LYS A 25 16.16 -9.99 15.25
CA LYS A 25 16.09 -11.45 15.50
C LYS A 25 16.26 -11.75 16.98
N ALA A 26 17.23 -11.12 17.64
CA ALA A 26 17.43 -11.25 19.09
C ALA A 26 16.19 -10.81 19.89
N LEU A 27 15.58 -9.68 19.50
CA LEU A 27 14.35 -9.18 20.13
C LEU A 27 13.18 -10.16 19.96
N LEU A 28 13.00 -10.75 18.77
CA LEU A 28 11.97 -11.76 18.52
C LEU A 28 12.14 -13.00 19.40
N VAL A 29 13.37 -13.52 19.48
CA VAL A 29 13.70 -14.67 20.32
C VAL A 29 13.45 -14.34 21.79
N PHE A 30 13.86 -13.15 22.25
CA PHE A 30 13.58 -12.69 23.61
C PHE A 30 12.07 -12.64 23.91
N CYS A 31 11.28 -12.07 23.00
CA CYS A 31 9.83 -11.98 23.17
C CYS A 31 9.18 -13.37 23.24
N LEU A 32 9.63 -14.32 22.41
CA LEU A 32 9.14 -15.69 22.42
C LEU A 32 9.50 -16.39 23.73
N LEU A 33 10.74 -16.25 24.19
CA LEU A 33 11.19 -16.81 25.47
C LEU A 33 10.40 -16.22 26.65
N LEU A 34 10.18 -14.91 26.66
CA LEU A 34 9.36 -14.24 27.66
C LEU A 34 7.95 -14.85 27.72
N LYS A 35 7.30 -15.06 26.57
CA LYS A 35 5.98 -15.70 26.52
C LYS A 35 5.99 -17.13 27.02
N ILE A 36 7.00 -17.92 26.65
CA ILE A 36 7.14 -19.31 27.14
C ILE A 36 7.30 -19.33 28.66
N VAL A 37 8.11 -18.42 29.22
CA VAL A 37 8.28 -18.30 30.68
C VAL A 37 6.98 -17.86 31.35
N VAL A 38 6.32 -16.81 30.84
CA VAL A 38 5.05 -16.33 31.42
C VAL A 38 3.97 -17.41 31.36
N MET A 39 3.80 -18.06 30.21
CA MET A 39 2.73 -19.04 30.00
C MET A 39 2.93 -20.34 30.78
N THR A 40 4.17 -20.68 31.17
CA THR A 40 4.48 -21.84 32.01
C THR A 40 4.29 -21.55 33.50
N LEU A 41 4.62 -20.34 33.94
CA LEU A 41 4.55 -19.95 35.36
C LEU A 41 3.14 -19.58 35.83
N PHE A 42 2.33 -18.99 34.94
CA PHE A 42 0.98 -18.51 35.26
C PHE A 42 -0.10 -19.44 34.72
N SER A 43 -1.21 -19.53 35.45
CA SER A 43 -2.49 -20.06 35.01
C SER A 43 -3.64 -19.29 35.66
N SER A 44 -4.87 -19.72 35.43
CA SER A 44 -6.07 -19.17 36.08
C SER A 44 -7.06 -20.30 36.36
N GLY A 45 -8.11 -20.02 37.12
CA GLY A 45 -9.17 -21.01 37.26
C GLY A 45 -9.99 -21.24 35.98
N PHE A 46 -9.89 -20.39 34.95
CA PHE A 46 -10.41 -20.76 33.62
C PHE A 46 -9.73 -22.02 33.10
N GLU A 47 -8.41 -22.08 33.22
CA GLU A 47 -7.64 -23.26 32.85
C GLU A 47 -7.88 -24.40 33.84
N ASN A 48 -7.63 -24.16 35.13
CA ASN A 48 -7.54 -25.22 36.13
C ASN A 48 -8.91 -25.81 36.53
N GLU A 49 -9.95 -24.98 36.60
CA GLU A 49 -11.27 -25.38 37.12
C GLU A 49 -12.30 -25.63 36.01
N LEU A 50 -12.17 -24.97 34.85
CA LEU A 50 -13.17 -25.06 33.78
C LEU A 50 -12.66 -25.86 32.56
N PHE A 51 -11.60 -25.39 31.90
CA PHE A 51 -11.25 -25.90 30.57
C PHE A 51 -10.45 -27.20 30.62
N LEU A 52 -9.47 -27.31 31.50
CA LEU A 52 -8.62 -28.50 31.56
C LEU A 52 -9.37 -29.75 32.05
N PRO A 53 -10.25 -29.69 33.08
CA PRO A 53 -11.10 -30.82 33.44
C PRO A 53 -11.99 -31.28 32.28
N PHE A 54 -12.55 -30.33 31.53
CA PHE A 54 -13.37 -30.60 30.35
C PHE A 54 -12.60 -31.33 29.25
N VAL A 55 -11.39 -30.85 28.93
CA VAL A 55 -10.49 -31.46 27.95
C VAL A 55 -10.04 -32.85 28.41
N HIS A 56 -9.72 -33.02 29.69
CA HIS A 56 -9.33 -34.33 30.22
C HIS A 56 -10.45 -35.35 30.16
N HIS A 57 -11.68 -34.97 30.46
CA HIS A 57 -12.84 -35.86 30.28
C HIS A 57 -12.96 -36.35 28.84
N TYR A 58 -12.88 -35.44 27.87
CA TYR A 58 -12.92 -35.82 26.46
C TYR A 58 -11.77 -36.77 26.07
N LEU A 59 -10.55 -36.55 26.58
CA LEU A 59 -9.40 -37.42 26.32
C LEU A 59 -9.54 -38.81 26.99
N ASP A 60 -10.27 -38.91 28.10
CA ASP A 60 -10.47 -40.16 28.83
C ASP A 60 -11.58 -41.02 28.21
N TYR A 61 -12.67 -40.39 27.75
CA TYR A 61 -13.88 -41.10 27.32
C TYR A 61 -14.18 -41.00 25.82
N PHE A 62 -13.59 -40.02 25.12
CA PHE A 62 -13.84 -39.73 23.70
C PHE A 62 -15.34 -39.60 23.35
N ASP A 63 -16.16 -39.14 24.30
CA ASP A 63 -17.60 -38.97 24.17
C ASP A 63 -17.97 -37.49 23.95
N ASN A 64 -19.22 -37.11 24.24
CA ASN A 64 -19.68 -35.73 24.17
C ASN A 64 -19.56 -35.06 25.55
N PRO A 65 -18.46 -34.33 25.83
CA PRO A 65 -18.22 -33.74 27.15
C PRO A 65 -19.26 -32.66 27.49
N TRP A 66 -19.83 -31.95 26.50
CA TRP A 66 -20.83 -30.92 26.77
C TRP A 66 -22.08 -31.49 27.44
N ASN A 67 -22.53 -32.69 27.07
CA ASN A 67 -23.66 -33.33 27.76
C ASN A 67 -23.28 -33.71 29.19
N PHE A 68 -22.11 -34.30 29.41
CA PHE A 68 -21.68 -34.71 30.75
C PHE A 68 -21.68 -33.53 31.72
N PHE A 69 -21.04 -32.44 31.31
CA PHE A 69 -20.85 -31.25 32.13
C PHE A 69 -22.14 -30.42 32.33
N ASP A 70 -23.04 -30.36 31.35
CA ASP A 70 -24.37 -29.71 31.52
C ASP A 70 -25.23 -30.39 32.61
N PHE A 71 -25.10 -31.71 32.80
CA PHE A 71 -25.84 -32.46 33.82
C PHE A 71 -25.14 -32.51 35.19
N HIS A 72 -23.81 -32.48 35.23
CA HIS A 72 -23.05 -32.77 36.46
C HIS A 72 -22.38 -31.55 37.09
N SER A 73 -22.30 -30.43 36.38
CA SER A 73 -21.72 -29.21 36.93
C SER A 73 -22.76 -28.21 37.37
N GLU A 74 -22.54 -27.61 38.53
CA GLU A 74 -23.29 -26.44 38.98
C GLU A 74 -22.91 -25.18 38.17
N ARG A 75 -21.74 -25.18 37.51
CA ARG A 75 -21.23 -24.06 36.72
C ARG A 75 -21.51 -24.26 35.23
N LYS A 76 -22.48 -23.52 34.68
CA LYS A 76 -22.90 -23.60 33.25
C LYS A 76 -21.98 -22.89 32.25
N ASP A 77 -20.72 -22.71 32.62
CA ASP A 77 -19.71 -21.95 31.86
C ASP A 77 -18.54 -22.85 31.40
N GLU A 78 -18.72 -24.16 31.48
CA GLU A 78 -17.70 -25.14 31.13
C GLU A 78 -17.51 -25.17 29.62
N PHE A 79 -16.32 -24.75 29.21
CA PHE A 79 -15.84 -24.76 27.82
C PHE A 79 -16.83 -24.17 26.78
N PRO A 80 -17.03 -22.84 26.77
CA PRO A 80 -17.99 -22.14 25.91
C PRO A 80 -17.45 -21.92 24.48
N TYR A 81 -16.89 -22.97 23.89
CA TYR A 81 -16.26 -22.94 22.57
C TYR A 81 -16.82 -24.03 21.65
N GLN A 82 -16.70 -23.78 20.35
CA GLN A 82 -17.15 -24.69 19.32
C GLN A 82 -16.19 -25.91 19.20
N PRO A 83 -16.61 -27.03 18.58
CA PRO A 83 -15.88 -28.30 18.69
C PRO A 83 -14.45 -28.30 18.19
N LEU A 84 -14.12 -27.49 17.18
CA LEU A 84 -12.74 -27.40 16.69
C LEU A 84 -11.78 -26.88 17.78
N MET A 85 -12.25 -26.01 18.69
CA MET A 85 -11.44 -25.55 19.82
C MET A 85 -11.11 -26.72 20.75
N LEU A 86 -12.09 -27.57 21.08
CA LEU A 86 -11.87 -28.76 21.89
C LEU A 86 -10.80 -29.65 21.26
N TYR A 87 -10.89 -29.90 19.94
CA TYR A 87 -9.93 -30.74 19.24
C TYR A 87 -8.52 -30.18 19.25
N ILE A 88 -8.37 -28.86 19.03
CA ILE A 88 -7.08 -28.18 19.03
C ILE A 88 -6.40 -28.28 20.40
N VAL A 89 -7.12 -27.99 21.48
CA VAL A 89 -6.57 -28.04 22.85
C VAL A 89 -6.35 -29.48 23.32
N SER A 90 -7.26 -30.40 22.98
CA SER A 90 -7.10 -31.83 23.31
C SER A 90 -5.85 -32.42 22.67
N LEU A 91 -5.56 -32.05 21.41
CA LEU A 91 -4.36 -32.50 20.71
C LEU A 91 -3.08 -32.03 21.42
N SER A 92 -3.04 -30.80 21.93
CA SER A 92 -1.87 -30.30 22.66
C SER A 92 -1.73 -30.89 24.05
N CYS A 93 -2.84 -31.24 24.72
CA CYS A 93 -2.85 -31.86 26.04
C CYS A 93 -2.66 -33.39 26.03
N LEU A 94 -2.76 -34.06 24.88
CA LEU A 94 -2.61 -35.52 24.74
C LEU A 94 -1.32 -36.09 25.39
N PRO A 95 -0.14 -35.44 25.29
CA PRO A 95 1.08 -35.96 25.94
C PRO A 95 0.97 -36.10 27.46
N LEU A 96 0.17 -35.27 28.14
CA LEU A 96 -0.06 -35.37 29.59
C LEU A 96 -0.75 -36.69 29.98
N LYS A 97 -1.58 -37.23 29.08
CA LYS A 97 -2.30 -38.50 29.30
C LYS A 97 -1.44 -39.71 28.92
N LEU A 98 -0.66 -39.61 27.84
CA LEU A 98 0.19 -40.72 27.37
C LEU A 98 1.41 -40.95 28.28
N PHE A 99 1.92 -39.91 28.93
CA PHE A 99 3.13 -39.97 29.76
C PHE A 99 2.85 -39.43 31.17
N ALA A 100 2.19 -40.23 32.01
CA ALA A 100 1.83 -39.83 33.38
C ALA A 100 3.02 -39.34 34.23
N ALA A 101 4.24 -39.82 33.95
CA ALA A 101 5.46 -39.36 34.62
C ALA A 101 5.84 -37.89 34.30
N TRP A 102 5.21 -37.27 33.31
CA TRP A 102 5.48 -35.91 32.86
C TRP A 102 4.45 -34.88 33.37
N ASP A 103 3.42 -35.31 34.11
CA ASP A 103 2.40 -34.40 34.65
C ASP A 103 2.97 -33.56 35.80
N ASN A 104 3.47 -32.38 35.44
CA ASN A 104 3.76 -31.31 36.38
C ASN A 104 3.06 -30.02 35.95
N VAL A 105 2.94 -29.09 36.90
CA VAL A 105 2.24 -27.82 36.70
C VAL A 105 2.81 -27.02 35.53
N LEU A 106 4.14 -27.01 35.37
CA LEU A 106 4.80 -26.25 34.30
C LEU A 106 4.48 -26.78 32.91
N LEU A 107 4.54 -28.10 32.73
CA LEU A 107 4.28 -28.77 31.45
C LEU A 107 2.78 -28.74 31.11
N ARG A 108 1.92 -28.89 32.12
CA ARG A 108 0.47 -28.72 31.98
C ARG A 108 0.13 -27.33 31.45
N ASN A 109 0.64 -26.29 32.11
CA ASN A 109 0.45 -24.91 31.69
C ASN A 109 0.99 -24.64 30.28
N PHE A 110 2.17 -25.20 29.96
CA PHE A 110 2.79 -25.08 28.64
C PHE A 110 1.92 -25.71 27.55
N LEU A 111 1.53 -26.98 27.73
CA LEU A 111 0.82 -27.75 26.71
C LEU A 111 -0.60 -27.23 26.49
N PHE A 112 -1.28 -26.76 27.55
CA PHE A 112 -2.60 -26.15 27.42
C PHE A 112 -2.56 -24.85 26.59
N LYS A 113 -1.53 -24.00 26.81
CA LYS A 113 -1.40 -22.69 26.13
C LYS A 113 -0.63 -22.75 24.80
N LEU A 114 -0.05 -23.90 24.45
CA LEU A 114 0.73 -24.07 23.22
C LEU A 114 -0.06 -23.70 21.96
N PRO A 115 -1.34 -24.10 21.77
CA PRO A 115 -2.12 -23.66 20.61
C PRO A 115 -2.30 -22.14 20.54
N THR A 116 -2.48 -21.49 21.68
CA THR A 116 -2.59 -20.03 21.77
C THR A 116 -1.27 -19.34 21.41
N LEU A 117 -0.12 -19.89 21.82
CA LEU A 117 1.20 -19.41 21.40
C LEU A 117 1.40 -19.54 19.89
N LEU A 118 0.97 -20.66 19.29
CA LEU A 118 1.04 -20.86 17.84
C LEU A 118 0.13 -19.87 17.10
N ALA A 119 -1.07 -19.61 17.60
CA ALA A 119 -1.99 -18.61 17.06
C ALA A 119 -1.39 -17.19 17.10
N ASP A 120 -0.75 -16.83 18.21
CA ASP A 120 -0.06 -15.55 18.38
C ASP A 120 1.11 -15.38 17.39
N CYS A 121 1.95 -16.41 17.28
CA CYS A 121 3.03 -16.45 16.29
C CYS A 121 2.51 -16.37 14.85
N ALA A 122 1.37 -17.01 14.56
CA ALA A 122 0.75 -16.95 13.23
C ALA A 122 0.29 -15.52 12.89
N ILE A 123 -0.38 -14.82 13.81
CA ILE A 123 -0.79 -13.42 13.60
C ILE A 123 0.45 -12.53 13.39
N ALA A 124 1.47 -12.67 14.23
CA ALA A 124 2.72 -11.93 14.07
C ALA A 124 3.36 -12.21 12.69
N TRP A 125 3.39 -13.46 12.25
CA TRP A 125 3.89 -13.86 10.93
C TRP A 125 3.13 -13.18 9.79
N PHE A 126 1.79 -13.14 9.84
CA PHE A 126 0.99 -12.42 8.85
C PHE A 126 1.26 -10.91 8.89
N LEU A 127 1.40 -10.31 10.07
CA LEU A 127 1.75 -8.89 10.21
C LEU A 127 3.14 -8.57 9.63
N PHE A 128 4.14 -9.43 9.86
CA PHE A 128 5.47 -9.27 9.23
C PHE A 128 5.39 -9.35 7.71
N ARG A 129 4.54 -10.23 7.15
CA ARG A 129 4.32 -10.32 5.71
C ARG A 129 3.57 -9.12 5.14
N MET A 130 2.64 -8.54 5.89
CA MET A 130 1.93 -7.33 5.47
C MET A 130 2.83 -6.09 5.54
N HIS A 131 3.78 -6.05 6.48
CA HIS A 131 4.61 -4.88 6.76
C HIS A 131 6.10 -5.23 6.94
N PRO A 132 6.78 -5.73 5.88
CA PRO A 132 8.17 -6.20 5.98
C PRO A 132 9.16 -5.09 6.34
N GLN A 133 8.89 -3.83 5.96
CA GLN A 133 9.75 -2.69 6.28
C GLN A 133 9.52 -2.15 7.72
N GLN A 134 8.52 -2.66 8.44
CA GLN A 134 8.09 -2.12 9.74
C GLN A 134 8.10 -3.17 10.85
N MET A 135 8.93 -4.22 10.72
CA MET A 135 8.95 -5.36 11.64
C MET A 135 9.10 -4.96 13.11
N ARG A 136 9.94 -3.96 13.43
CA ARG A 136 10.08 -3.48 14.81
C ARG A 136 8.74 -3.04 15.44
N TYR A 137 7.84 -2.47 14.64
CA TYR A 137 6.54 -2.00 15.10
C TYR A 137 5.52 -3.12 15.21
N VAL A 138 5.63 -4.17 14.39
CA VAL A 138 4.88 -5.42 14.59
C VAL A 138 5.22 -6.00 15.97
N ILE A 139 6.50 -5.97 16.37
CA ILE A 139 6.89 -6.43 17.70
C ILE A 139 6.29 -5.55 18.78
N TRP A 140 6.47 -4.23 18.72
CA TRP A 140 6.01 -3.32 19.77
C TRP A 140 4.48 -3.22 19.90
N PHE A 141 3.76 -3.09 18.80
CA PHE A 141 2.31 -2.88 18.83
C PHE A 141 1.51 -4.18 18.96
N TYR A 142 2.05 -5.32 18.53
CA TYR A 142 1.34 -6.59 18.58
C TYR A 142 2.08 -7.64 19.42
N PHE A 143 3.29 -8.05 19.03
CA PHE A 143 3.93 -9.23 19.63
C PHE A 143 4.29 -9.03 21.11
N LEU A 144 4.51 -7.79 21.57
CA LEU A 144 4.67 -7.44 22.97
C LEU A 144 3.41 -6.84 23.60
N SER A 145 2.24 -6.97 22.96
CA SER A 145 0.98 -6.41 23.45
C SER A 145 0.69 -6.87 24.88
N PRO A 146 0.58 -5.94 25.85
CA PRO A 146 0.19 -6.26 27.21
C PRO A 146 -1.16 -6.97 27.32
N ILE A 147 -2.12 -6.62 26.47
CA ILE A 147 -3.43 -7.26 26.40
C ILE A 147 -3.29 -8.75 26.07
N VAL A 148 -2.56 -9.08 25.01
CA VAL A 148 -2.33 -10.47 24.57
C VAL A 148 -1.52 -11.21 25.63
N LEU A 149 -0.47 -10.58 26.17
CA LEU A 149 0.40 -11.20 27.19
C LEU A 149 -0.39 -11.62 28.43
N TYR A 150 -1.19 -10.69 28.97
CA TYR A 150 -1.98 -10.94 30.16
C TYR A 150 -3.15 -11.90 29.88
N ALA A 151 -4.00 -11.62 28.89
CA ALA A 151 -5.21 -12.41 28.65
C ALA A 151 -4.89 -13.86 28.28
N CYS A 152 -3.93 -14.06 27.37
CA CYS A 152 -3.68 -15.37 26.78
C CYS A 152 -2.67 -16.17 27.59
N PHE A 153 -1.56 -15.55 28.03
CA PHE A 153 -0.47 -16.28 28.64
C PHE A 153 -0.51 -16.27 30.18
N MET A 154 -1.07 -15.24 30.82
CA MET A 154 -1.24 -15.23 32.28
C MET A 154 -2.61 -15.77 32.71
N HIS A 155 -3.67 -15.31 32.05
CA HIS A 155 -5.07 -15.61 32.41
C HIS A 155 -5.69 -16.77 31.63
N SER A 156 -4.96 -17.34 30.67
CA SER A 156 -5.33 -18.57 29.95
C SER A 156 -6.57 -18.47 29.06
N GLN A 157 -6.89 -17.30 28.51
CA GLN A 157 -7.97 -17.14 27.51
C GLN A 157 -7.57 -17.75 26.16
N LEU A 158 -8.53 -18.39 25.47
CA LEU A 158 -8.30 -19.09 24.20
C LEU A 158 -8.74 -18.27 22.97
N ASP A 159 -9.29 -17.08 23.18
CA ASP A 159 -9.87 -16.20 22.16
C ASP A 159 -8.91 -15.79 21.03
N LEU A 160 -7.59 -15.91 21.23
CA LEU A 160 -6.62 -15.60 20.19
C LEU A 160 -6.63 -16.63 19.04
N ILE A 161 -7.02 -17.88 19.28
CA ILE A 161 -7.07 -18.95 18.27
C ILE A 161 -8.09 -18.64 17.15
N PRO A 162 -9.39 -18.40 17.43
CA PRO A 162 -10.35 -17.96 16.41
C PRO A 162 -9.93 -16.64 15.76
N THR A 163 -9.35 -15.72 16.54
CA THR A 163 -8.87 -14.43 16.03
C THR A 163 -7.74 -14.63 15.00
N ALA A 164 -6.83 -15.59 15.22
CA ALA A 164 -5.76 -15.92 14.28
C ALA A 164 -6.30 -16.51 12.97
N PHE A 165 -7.29 -17.39 13.02
CA PHE A 165 -7.96 -17.90 11.81
C PHE A 165 -8.68 -16.78 11.05
N LEU A 166 -9.37 -15.88 11.75
CA LEU A 166 -10.00 -14.71 11.15
C LEU A 166 -8.98 -13.78 10.49
N PHE A 167 -7.89 -13.47 11.19
CA PHE A 167 -6.83 -12.61 10.69
C PHE A 167 -6.14 -13.22 9.46
N ALA A 168 -5.91 -14.53 9.47
CA ALA A 168 -5.38 -15.27 8.32
C ALA A 168 -6.34 -15.26 7.12
N SER A 169 -7.65 -15.46 7.36
CA SER A 169 -8.68 -15.34 6.33
C SER A 169 -8.61 -13.97 5.65
N PHE A 170 -8.56 -12.93 6.47
CA PHE A 170 -8.48 -11.56 6.00
C PHE A 170 -7.20 -11.27 5.19
N TYR A 171 -6.04 -11.76 5.64
CA TYR A 171 -4.80 -11.70 4.86
C TYR A 171 -4.97 -12.31 3.47
N TYR A 172 -5.60 -13.49 3.36
CA TYR A 172 -5.79 -14.15 2.07
C TYR A 172 -6.85 -13.48 1.19
N ILE A 173 -7.87 -12.83 1.77
CA ILE A 173 -8.81 -11.98 1.02
C ILE A 173 -8.07 -10.84 0.33
N LYS A 174 -7.19 -10.13 1.04
CA LYS A 174 -6.37 -9.04 0.47
C LYS A 174 -5.48 -9.52 -0.68
N ASN A 175 -4.95 -10.73 -0.55
CA ASN A 175 -4.04 -11.33 -1.54
C ASN A 175 -4.77 -12.13 -2.65
N ASN A 176 -6.09 -11.98 -2.79
CA ASN A 176 -6.91 -12.66 -3.80
C ASN A 176 -6.84 -14.21 -3.77
N LYS A 177 -6.48 -14.80 -2.62
CA LYS A 177 -6.41 -16.26 -2.41
C LYS A 177 -7.69 -16.76 -1.73
N PHE A 178 -8.80 -16.62 -2.44
CA PHE A 178 -10.16 -16.74 -1.91
C PHE A 178 -10.47 -18.06 -1.23
N LEU A 179 -10.20 -19.21 -1.87
CA LEU A 179 -10.51 -20.52 -1.28
C LEU A 179 -9.86 -20.73 0.09
N ARG A 180 -8.58 -20.33 0.23
CA ARG A 180 -7.86 -20.42 1.51
C ARG A 180 -8.51 -19.53 2.57
N ALA A 181 -8.90 -18.32 2.19
CA ALA A 181 -9.59 -17.40 3.09
C ALA A 181 -10.92 -17.97 3.60
N TYR A 182 -11.72 -18.54 2.70
CA TYR A 182 -13.06 -19.03 3.04
C TYR A 182 -13.00 -20.22 3.99
N ILE A 183 -12.04 -21.13 3.76
CA ILE A 183 -11.76 -22.24 4.66
C ILE A 183 -11.33 -21.72 6.04
N LEU A 184 -10.37 -20.79 6.09
CA LEU A 184 -9.89 -20.21 7.35
C LEU A 184 -11.00 -19.48 8.12
N TYR A 185 -11.89 -18.75 7.42
CA TYR A 185 -13.05 -18.13 8.07
C TYR A 185 -14.02 -19.17 8.65
N GLY A 186 -14.27 -20.28 7.93
CA GLY A 186 -15.05 -21.41 8.43
C GLY A 186 -14.43 -22.08 9.66
N LEU A 187 -13.09 -22.24 9.69
CA LEU A 187 -12.37 -22.72 10.87
C LEU A 187 -12.46 -21.74 12.06
N ALA A 188 -12.43 -20.43 11.78
CA ALA A 188 -12.65 -19.41 12.79
C ALA A 188 -14.05 -19.54 13.43
N LEU A 189 -15.10 -19.71 12.60
CA LEU A 189 -16.46 -19.98 13.09
C LEU A 189 -16.56 -21.27 13.90
N ALA A 190 -15.88 -22.32 13.46
CA ALA A 190 -15.86 -23.63 14.12
C ALA A 190 -15.09 -23.62 15.46
N THR A 191 -14.42 -22.52 15.83
CA THR A 191 -13.77 -22.32 17.13
C THR A 191 -14.53 -21.36 18.04
N LYS A 192 -15.02 -20.21 17.53
CA LYS A 192 -15.86 -19.26 18.30
C LYS A 192 -16.68 -18.33 17.40
N LEU A 193 -17.90 -17.98 17.83
CA LEU A 193 -18.85 -17.21 17.00
C LEU A 193 -18.62 -15.68 16.95
N HIS A 194 -17.77 -15.09 17.81
CA HIS A 194 -17.54 -13.64 17.78
C HIS A 194 -16.99 -13.14 16.43
N VAL A 195 -16.36 -14.03 15.64
CA VAL A 195 -15.85 -13.73 14.29
C VAL A 195 -16.96 -13.35 13.30
N LEU A 196 -18.22 -13.60 13.63
CA LEU A 196 -19.39 -13.11 12.89
C LEU A 196 -19.46 -11.58 12.84
N ALA A 197 -18.87 -10.87 13.81
CA ALA A 197 -18.79 -9.41 13.78
C ALA A 197 -18.04 -8.88 12.53
N ALA A 198 -17.16 -9.68 11.93
CA ALA A 198 -16.46 -9.34 10.69
C ALA A 198 -17.25 -9.70 9.42
N PHE A 199 -18.28 -10.56 9.52
CA PHE A 199 -18.99 -11.11 8.36
C PHE A 199 -19.60 -10.03 7.45
N PRO A 200 -20.37 -9.04 7.96
CA PRO A 200 -20.96 -8.02 7.10
C PRO A 200 -19.92 -7.19 6.36
N LEU A 201 -18.81 -6.84 7.02
CA LEU A 201 -17.71 -6.09 6.41
C LEU A 201 -17.06 -6.88 5.26
N ILE A 202 -16.79 -8.16 5.45
CA ILE A 202 -16.19 -9.02 4.41
C ILE A 202 -17.16 -9.18 3.23
N VAL A 203 -18.45 -9.42 3.49
CA VAL A 203 -19.47 -9.56 2.44
C VAL A 203 -19.61 -8.26 1.63
N ILE A 204 -19.73 -7.11 2.31
CA ILE A 204 -19.80 -5.80 1.65
C ILE A 204 -18.54 -5.56 0.82
N PHE A 205 -17.35 -5.85 1.35
CA PHE A 205 -16.10 -5.69 0.64
C PHE A 205 -16.00 -6.56 -0.61
N LEU A 206 -16.35 -7.84 -0.52
CA LEU A 206 -16.35 -8.76 -1.66
C LEU A 206 -17.39 -8.35 -2.70
N TYR A 207 -18.59 -7.95 -2.27
CA TYR A 207 -19.65 -7.49 -3.18
C TYR A 207 -19.25 -6.25 -3.97
N ARG A 208 -18.52 -5.31 -3.33
CA ARG A 208 -18.16 -4.01 -3.94
C ARG A 208 -16.89 -4.08 -4.78
N ASN A 209 -15.97 -5.01 -4.49
CA ASN A 209 -14.66 -5.07 -5.14
C ASN A 209 -14.43 -6.34 -5.97
N ARG A 210 -15.32 -7.32 -5.89
CA ARG A 210 -15.18 -8.64 -6.54
C ARG A 210 -16.50 -9.04 -7.20
N LYS A 211 -16.48 -10.19 -7.87
CA LYS A 211 -17.66 -10.77 -8.52
C LYS A 211 -18.65 -11.27 -7.46
N PHE A 212 -19.94 -11.19 -7.76
CA PHE A 212 -21.01 -11.71 -6.89
C PHE A 212 -20.80 -13.19 -6.51
N GLU A 213 -20.25 -13.99 -7.42
CA GLU A 213 -19.88 -15.39 -7.17
C GLU A 213 -18.94 -15.56 -5.95
N GLN A 214 -18.01 -14.62 -5.74
CA GLN A 214 -17.09 -14.68 -4.60
C GLN A 214 -17.83 -14.47 -3.26
N VAL A 215 -18.92 -13.71 -3.26
CA VAL A 215 -19.78 -13.54 -2.07
C VAL A 215 -20.52 -14.84 -1.75
N VAL A 216 -21.09 -15.47 -2.77
CA VAL A 216 -21.82 -16.75 -2.63
C VAL A 216 -20.86 -17.85 -2.18
N ASN A 217 -19.70 -17.97 -2.83
CA ASN A 217 -18.68 -18.96 -2.49
C ASN A 217 -18.12 -18.76 -1.08
N PHE A 218 -17.92 -17.51 -0.65
CA PHE A 218 -17.53 -17.22 0.74
C PHE A 218 -18.55 -17.79 1.73
N GLY A 219 -19.85 -17.51 1.52
CA GLY A 219 -20.92 -18.04 2.37
C GLY A 219 -20.98 -19.57 2.38
N ILE A 220 -20.99 -20.21 1.21
CA ILE A 220 -21.12 -21.67 1.08
C ILE A 220 -19.91 -22.39 1.68
N VAL A 221 -18.69 -22.01 1.30
CA VAL A 221 -17.48 -22.71 1.74
C VAL A 221 -17.26 -22.55 3.24
N SER A 222 -17.42 -21.33 3.77
CA SER A 222 -17.27 -21.11 5.22
C SER A 222 -18.33 -21.84 6.03
N MET A 223 -19.59 -21.89 5.56
CA MET A 223 -20.65 -22.66 6.21
C MET A 223 -20.39 -24.17 6.14
N ALA A 224 -19.93 -24.69 5.00
CA ALA A 224 -19.61 -26.11 4.86
C ALA A 224 -18.49 -26.54 5.83
N VAL A 225 -17.43 -25.75 5.95
CA VAL A 225 -16.34 -26.00 6.92
C VAL A 225 -16.84 -25.88 8.36
N TYR A 226 -17.68 -24.89 8.67
CA TYR A 226 -18.28 -24.78 10.00
C TYR A 226 -19.12 -26.02 10.36
N LEU A 227 -20.01 -26.44 9.47
CA LEU A 227 -20.88 -27.60 9.68
C LEU A 227 -20.09 -28.90 9.80
N LEU A 228 -18.97 -29.05 9.10
CA LEU A 228 -18.11 -30.23 9.21
C LEU A 228 -17.74 -30.57 10.66
N PHE A 229 -17.48 -29.56 11.49
CA PHE A 229 -17.10 -29.74 12.90
C PHE A 229 -18.28 -29.71 13.85
N VAL A 230 -19.30 -28.92 13.56
CA VAL A 230 -20.43 -28.68 14.49
C VAL A 230 -21.55 -29.71 14.34
N PHE A 231 -21.73 -30.27 13.15
CA PHE A 231 -22.83 -31.20 12.85
C PHE A 231 -22.98 -32.36 13.85
N PRO A 232 -21.90 -33.02 14.33
CA PRO A 232 -22.02 -34.12 15.31
C PRO A 232 -22.62 -33.73 16.67
N TYR A 233 -22.54 -32.45 17.05
CA TYR A 233 -22.97 -31.96 18.36
C TYR A 233 -24.24 -31.11 18.30
N LEU A 234 -24.74 -30.79 17.09
CA LEU A 234 -25.81 -29.81 16.92
C LEU A 234 -27.12 -30.20 17.65
N THR A 235 -27.39 -31.50 17.79
CA THR A 235 -28.58 -32.03 18.48
C THR A 235 -28.36 -32.30 19.96
N SER A 236 -27.15 -32.06 20.50
CA SER A 236 -26.85 -32.28 21.91
C SER A 236 -27.43 -31.15 22.77
N PRO A 237 -28.23 -31.46 23.80
CA PRO A 237 -28.75 -30.45 24.73
C PRO A 237 -27.63 -29.68 25.42
N GLY A 238 -26.59 -30.39 25.92
CA GLY A 238 -25.48 -29.75 26.60
C GLY A 238 -24.70 -28.81 25.68
N PHE A 239 -24.47 -29.18 24.43
CA PHE A 239 -23.82 -28.29 23.46
C PHE A 239 -24.68 -27.05 23.14
N GLN A 240 -25.99 -27.22 23.02
CA GLN A 240 -26.91 -26.10 22.82
C GLN A 240 -26.90 -25.14 24.01
N HIS A 241 -26.95 -25.64 25.25
CA HIS A 241 -26.95 -24.79 26.45
C HIS A 241 -25.60 -24.13 26.72
N LEU A 242 -24.50 -24.89 26.66
CA LEU A 242 -23.16 -24.43 27.04
C LEU A 242 -22.46 -23.64 25.94
N VAL A 243 -22.82 -23.80 24.66
CA VAL A 243 -22.11 -23.15 23.54
C VAL A 243 -23.02 -22.25 22.70
N MET A 244 -24.14 -22.75 22.20
CA MET A 244 -25.01 -21.98 21.27
C MET A 244 -25.88 -20.94 21.98
N ALA A 245 -26.41 -21.27 23.16
CA ALA A 245 -27.26 -20.41 23.99
C ALA A 245 -26.54 -19.99 25.28
N ASN A 246 -25.22 -19.87 25.22
CA ASN A 246 -24.40 -19.56 26.39
C ASN A 246 -24.74 -18.18 26.98
N HIS A 247 -24.80 -18.09 28.32
CA HIS A 247 -25.11 -16.84 29.05
C HIS A 247 -24.11 -15.69 28.78
N LYS A 248 -22.88 -15.98 28.41
CA LYS A 248 -21.89 -14.97 28.00
C LYS A 248 -22.19 -14.36 26.65
N GLN A 249 -22.87 -15.07 25.75
CA GLN A 249 -23.36 -14.48 24.49
C GLN A 249 -24.55 -13.55 24.75
N SER A 250 -25.37 -13.80 25.77
CA SER A 250 -26.45 -12.88 26.15
C SER A 250 -25.96 -11.53 26.68
N ARG A 251 -24.67 -11.39 27.02
CA ARG A 251 -24.09 -10.10 27.45
C ARG A 251 -24.15 -9.00 26.38
N LEU A 252 -24.25 -9.35 25.09
CA LEU A 252 -24.52 -8.38 24.02
C LEU A 252 -25.90 -7.71 24.15
N PHE A 253 -26.82 -8.33 24.89
CA PHE A 253 -28.18 -7.86 25.13
C PHE A 253 -28.37 -7.24 26.52
N GLU A 254 -27.35 -7.27 27.39
CA GLU A 254 -27.40 -6.69 28.74
C GLU A 254 -27.30 -5.16 28.72
N VAL A 255 -26.58 -4.59 27.75
CA VAL A 255 -26.41 -3.14 27.61
C VAL A 255 -27.44 -2.60 26.61
N TYR A 256 -28.47 -1.96 27.14
CA TYR A 256 -29.56 -1.38 26.36
C TYR A 256 -30.04 -0.04 26.93
N ALA A 257 -30.61 0.80 26.06
CA ALA A 257 -31.41 1.94 26.46
C ALA A 257 -32.90 1.53 26.47
N SER A 258 -33.61 1.84 27.56
CA SER A 258 -35.05 1.60 27.66
C SER A 258 -35.84 2.71 26.97
N ILE A 259 -36.75 2.35 26.06
CA ILE A 259 -37.69 3.26 25.41
C ILE A 259 -39.10 2.71 25.65
N GLY A 260 -39.73 3.12 26.76
CA GLY A 260 -40.92 2.46 27.27
C GLY A 260 -40.62 1.01 27.63
N GLU A 261 -41.40 0.06 27.09
CA GLU A 261 -41.21 -1.39 27.27
C GLU A 261 -40.16 -2.00 26.31
N LEU A 262 -39.65 -1.23 25.36
CA LEU A 262 -38.71 -1.71 24.35
C LEU A 262 -37.26 -1.54 24.82
N LYS A 263 -36.42 -2.53 24.49
CA LYS A 263 -34.98 -2.51 24.72
C LYS A 263 -34.24 -2.18 23.43
N LEU A 264 -33.55 -1.04 23.41
CA LEU A 264 -32.64 -0.67 22.31
C LEU A 264 -31.23 -1.16 22.65
N TYR A 265 -30.83 -2.30 22.10
CA TYR A 265 -29.53 -2.92 22.33
C TYR A 265 -28.39 -2.11 21.71
N LEU A 266 -27.57 -1.47 22.56
CA LEU A 266 -26.55 -0.51 22.13
C LEU A 266 -25.40 -1.15 21.34
N PRO A 267 -24.84 -2.32 21.73
CA PRO A 267 -23.77 -2.98 20.95
C PRO A 267 -24.22 -3.29 19.51
N ILE A 268 -25.43 -3.83 19.38
CA ILE A 268 -26.01 -4.20 18.08
C ILE A 268 -26.24 -2.95 17.24
N LEU A 269 -26.86 -1.92 17.80
CA LEU A 269 -27.08 -0.63 17.12
C LEU A 269 -25.76 -0.05 16.60
N ALA A 270 -24.73 0.02 17.45
CA ALA A 270 -23.43 0.57 17.08
C ALA A 270 -22.76 -0.20 15.94
N MET A 271 -22.82 -1.54 15.95
CA MET A 271 -22.31 -2.36 14.86
C MET A 271 -23.06 -2.11 13.55
N PHE A 272 -24.40 -2.07 13.57
CA PHE A 272 -25.19 -1.81 12.35
C PHE A 272 -24.95 -0.41 11.79
N VAL A 273 -24.76 0.60 12.65
CA VAL A 273 -24.34 1.95 12.22
C VAL A 273 -22.97 1.90 11.55
N ALA A 274 -22.00 1.18 12.12
CA ALA A 274 -20.68 1.00 11.50
C ALA A 274 -20.77 0.28 10.15
N TYR A 275 -21.52 -0.83 10.05
CA TYR A 275 -21.72 -1.55 8.78
C TYR A 275 -22.42 -0.69 7.72
N GLY A 276 -23.47 0.02 8.10
CA GLY A 276 -24.17 0.96 7.21
C GLY A 276 -23.23 2.06 6.72
N ARG A 277 -22.44 2.65 7.63
CA ARG A 277 -21.45 3.68 7.28
C ARG A 277 -20.41 3.14 6.30
N PHE A 278 -19.92 1.91 6.50
CA PHE A 278 -18.98 1.22 5.61
C PHE A 278 -19.59 0.98 4.22
N ALA A 279 -20.83 0.48 4.16
CA ALA A 279 -21.55 0.22 2.91
C ALA A 279 -21.80 1.48 2.07
N LEU A 280 -21.97 2.63 2.72
CA LEU A 280 -22.23 3.92 2.07
C LEU A 280 -20.98 4.55 1.41
N TYR A 281 -19.78 3.99 1.62
CA TYR A 281 -18.60 4.49 0.92
C TYR A 281 -18.66 4.20 -0.59
N PRO A 282 -18.40 5.21 -1.46
CA PRO A 282 -18.42 5.02 -2.92
C PRO A 282 -17.41 3.97 -3.39
N LYS A 283 -16.19 4.02 -2.85
CA LYS A 283 -15.11 3.05 -3.07
C LYS A 283 -14.72 2.44 -1.71
N ILE A 284 -14.55 1.12 -1.67
CA ILE A 284 -14.18 0.39 -0.44
C ILE A 284 -12.83 -0.30 -0.68
N ASN A 285 -11.74 0.33 -0.26
CA ASN A 285 -10.41 -0.27 -0.37
C ASN A 285 -10.10 -1.19 0.84
N THR A 286 -8.93 -1.84 0.81
CA THR A 286 -8.45 -2.72 1.90
C THR A 286 -8.19 -1.98 3.20
N ASP A 287 -7.90 -0.70 3.11
CA ASP A 287 -7.47 0.16 4.22
C ASP A 287 -8.67 0.61 5.04
N LEU A 288 -9.76 0.92 4.34
CA LEU A 288 -11.06 1.16 4.93
C LEU A 288 -11.54 -0.11 5.64
N LEU A 289 -11.36 -1.28 5.02
CA LEU A 289 -11.70 -2.55 5.66
C LEU A 289 -10.86 -2.80 6.92
N ASP A 290 -9.55 -2.52 6.91
CA ASP A 290 -8.69 -2.58 8.10
C ASP A 290 -9.23 -1.71 9.24
N ALA A 291 -9.52 -0.44 8.93
CA ALA A 291 -9.99 0.52 9.90
C ALA A 291 -11.35 0.13 10.47
N PHE A 292 -12.28 -0.36 9.64
CA PHE A 292 -13.60 -0.81 10.10
C PHE A 292 -13.56 -2.13 10.88
N LEU A 293 -12.64 -3.05 10.58
CA LEU A 293 -12.44 -4.24 11.41
C LEU A 293 -11.95 -3.86 12.80
N ALA A 294 -10.94 -2.99 12.88
CA ALA A 294 -10.47 -2.46 14.18
C ALA A 294 -11.59 -1.72 14.92
N LEU A 295 -12.35 -0.88 14.21
CA LEU A 295 -13.47 -0.13 14.77
C LEU A 295 -14.57 -1.03 15.33
N VAL A 296 -15.04 -2.02 14.58
CA VAL A 296 -16.16 -2.90 14.98
C VAL A 296 -15.78 -3.72 16.20
N PHE A 297 -14.60 -4.36 16.24
CA PHE A 297 -14.18 -5.11 17.41
C PHE A 297 -13.98 -4.21 18.64
N SER A 298 -13.48 -2.99 18.46
CA SER A 298 -13.31 -2.04 19.56
C SER A 298 -14.67 -1.53 20.09
N LEU A 299 -15.63 -1.25 19.20
CA LEU A 299 -17.00 -0.86 19.56
C LEU A 299 -17.73 -1.94 20.33
N VAL A 300 -17.54 -3.20 19.94
CA VAL A 300 -18.11 -4.35 20.67
C VAL A 300 -17.57 -4.35 22.10
N VAL A 301 -16.25 -4.29 22.28
CA VAL A 301 -15.60 -4.28 23.60
C VAL A 301 -16.05 -3.11 24.48
N MET A 302 -16.23 -1.93 23.89
CA MET A 302 -16.64 -0.72 24.62
C MET A 302 -18.03 -0.82 25.24
N LEU A 303 -18.95 -1.56 24.61
CA LEU A 303 -20.37 -1.55 24.94
C LEU A 303 -20.82 -2.80 25.70
N ILE A 304 -19.89 -3.60 26.21
CA ILE A 304 -20.18 -4.86 26.90
C ILE A 304 -19.41 -4.94 28.23
N VAL A 305 -19.85 -5.82 29.14
CA VAL A 305 -19.24 -6.00 30.47
C VAL A 305 -17.77 -6.44 30.32
N PRO A 306 -16.78 -5.76 30.94
CA PRO A 306 -15.37 -6.02 30.65
C PRO A 306 -14.96 -7.46 30.97
N ALA A 307 -14.29 -8.13 30.04
CA ALA A 307 -13.67 -9.44 30.24
C ALA A 307 -12.30 -9.50 29.55
N PRO A 308 -11.25 -10.10 30.15
CA PRO A 308 -9.89 -10.09 29.61
C PRO A 308 -9.81 -10.61 28.16
N GLY A 309 -10.52 -11.71 27.88
CA GLY A 309 -10.51 -12.36 26.56
C GLY A 309 -11.13 -11.52 25.43
N TRP A 310 -12.00 -10.54 25.74
CA TRP A 310 -12.70 -9.77 24.72
C TRP A 310 -11.81 -8.69 24.09
N TYR A 311 -10.88 -8.12 24.86
CA TYR A 311 -9.90 -7.15 24.36
C TYR A 311 -8.90 -7.81 23.38
N VAL A 312 -8.76 -9.14 23.42
CA VAL A 312 -7.96 -9.91 22.45
C VAL A 312 -8.52 -9.80 21.03
N TRP A 313 -9.85 -9.67 20.89
CA TRP A 313 -10.50 -9.62 19.57
C TRP A 313 -10.07 -8.39 18.77
N MET A 314 -9.91 -7.24 19.43
CA MET A 314 -9.49 -6.01 18.77
C MET A 314 -7.97 -5.90 18.59
N ALA A 315 -7.17 -6.60 19.41
CA ALA A 315 -5.73 -6.38 19.49
C ALA A 315 -5.01 -6.52 18.12
N PRO A 316 -5.17 -7.62 17.34
CA PRO A 316 -4.51 -7.74 16.04
C PRO A 316 -4.89 -6.65 15.02
N PHE A 317 -6.17 -6.28 14.99
CA PHE A 317 -6.70 -5.29 14.03
C PHE A 317 -6.32 -3.87 14.43
N LEU A 318 -6.33 -3.55 15.73
CA LEU A 318 -5.84 -2.27 16.24
C LEU A 318 -4.33 -2.15 16.02
N SER A 319 -3.55 -3.21 16.25
CA SER A 319 -2.11 -3.21 15.94
C SER A 319 -1.85 -3.02 14.44
N LEU A 320 -2.60 -3.70 13.57
CA LEU A 320 -2.52 -3.51 12.11
C LEU A 320 -2.78 -2.06 11.71
N PHE A 321 -3.83 -1.45 12.27
CA PHE A 321 -4.14 -0.04 12.08
C PHE A 321 -3.00 0.88 12.56
N LEU A 322 -2.47 0.65 13.77
CA LEU A 322 -1.40 1.46 14.32
C LEU A 322 -0.13 1.40 13.47
N ILE A 323 0.34 0.20 13.11
CA ILE A 323 1.52 0.00 12.24
C ILE A 323 1.39 0.84 10.98
N LYS A 324 0.20 0.84 10.37
CA LYS A 324 -0.04 1.57 9.12
C LYS A 324 -0.04 3.09 9.29
N TYR A 325 -0.69 3.62 10.33
CA TYR A 325 -0.98 5.05 10.42
C TYR A 325 -0.08 5.85 11.38
N TYR A 326 0.69 5.21 12.28
CA TYR A 326 1.43 5.92 13.34
C TYR A 326 2.50 6.87 12.80
N ARG A 327 3.16 6.57 11.66
CA ARG A 327 4.21 7.45 11.09
C ARG A 327 3.66 8.83 10.75
N LYS A 328 2.49 8.87 10.11
CA LYS A 328 1.80 10.11 9.75
C LYS A 328 1.04 10.72 10.92
N ASN A 329 0.68 9.90 11.92
CA ASN A 329 -0.11 10.33 13.07
C ASN A 329 0.54 9.85 14.38
N PRO A 330 1.66 10.46 14.83
CA PRO A 330 2.33 10.05 16.07
C PRO A 330 1.43 10.12 17.32
N GLN A 331 0.41 10.97 17.29
CA GLN A 331 -0.63 11.08 18.31
C GLN A 331 -1.41 9.78 18.60
N LEU A 332 -1.33 8.77 17.71
CA LEU A 332 -1.94 7.45 17.92
C LEU A 332 -1.28 6.65 19.06
N ILE A 333 -0.03 6.95 19.42
CA ILE A 333 0.74 6.15 20.39
C ILE A 333 0.20 6.31 21.82
N ALA A 334 -0.11 7.54 22.24
CA ALA A 334 -0.50 7.79 23.64
C ALA A 334 -1.82 7.09 24.03
N PRO A 335 -2.90 7.13 23.23
CA PRO A 335 -4.13 6.38 23.52
C PRO A 335 -3.95 4.88 23.51
N PHE A 336 -3.08 4.34 22.64
CA PHE A 336 -2.75 2.92 22.65
C PHE A 336 -2.04 2.51 23.95
N LEU A 337 -1.06 3.30 24.41
CA LEU A 337 -0.39 3.05 25.69
C LEU A 337 -1.36 3.17 26.87
N TRP A 338 -2.22 4.19 26.87
CA TRP A 338 -3.25 4.40 27.88
C TRP A 338 -4.16 3.18 28.02
N LEU A 339 -4.68 2.68 26.89
CA LEU A 339 -5.50 1.47 26.83
C LEU A 339 -4.78 0.27 27.47
N ASN A 340 -3.53 0.02 27.10
CA ASN A 340 -2.78 -1.13 27.63
C ASN A 340 -2.48 -1.00 29.13
N VAL A 341 -2.14 0.20 29.61
CA VAL A 341 -1.87 0.46 31.03
C VAL A 341 -3.13 0.26 31.87
N PHE A 342 -4.23 0.91 31.49
CA PHE A 342 -5.48 0.79 32.26
C PHE A 342 -6.14 -0.59 32.13
N TYR A 343 -5.91 -1.30 31.02
CA TYR A 343 -6.30 -2.69 30.88
C TYR A 343 -5.62 -3.56 31.95
N LEU A 344 -4.29 -3.46 32.08
CA LEU A 344 -3.56 -4.22 33.10
C LEU A 344 -3.96 -3.81 34.52
N LEU A 345 -4.02 -2.50 34.80
CA LEU A 345 -4.40 -1.99 36.12
C LEU A 345 -5.80 -2.47 36.52
N TYR A 346 -6.76 -2.45 35.61
CA TYR A 346 -8.13 -2.87 35.89
C TYR A 346 -8.21 -4.36 36.23
N PHE A 347 -7.70 -5.24 35.35
CA PHE A 347 -7.86 -6.69 35.52
C PHE A 347 -6.94 -7.30 36.59
N ILE A 348 -5.79 -6.68 36.88
CA ILE A 348 -4.93 -7.10 38.00
C ILE A 348 -5.57 -6.68 39.32
N LEU A 349 -5.94 -5.40 39.48
CA LEU A 349 -6.29 -4.81 40.78
C LEU A 349 -7.74 -5.01 41.23
N PHE A 350 -8.69 -5.26 40.33
CA PHE A 350 -10.11 -5.29 40.70
C PHE A 350 -10.78 -6.62 40.37
N ASP A 351 -11.76 -7.00 41.19
CA ASP A 351 -12.61 -8.14 40.93
C ASP A 351 -13.67 -7.80 39.89
N VAL A 352 -13.75 -8.65 38.88
CA VAL A 352 -14.71 -8.57 37.78
C VAL A 352 -15.72 -9.72 37.97
N PRO A 353 -17.02 -9.53 37.70
CA PRO A 353 -18.00 -10.61 37.77
C PRO A 353 -17.57 -11.82 36.91
N ASP A 354 -17.73 -13.03 37.44
CA ASP A 354 -17.29 -14.32 36.83
C ASP A 354 -15.77 -14.46 36.61
N TYR A 355 -14.97 -13.62 37.28
CA TYR A 355 -13.50 -13.68 37.21
C TYR A 355 -12.96 -14.76 38.13
N VAL A 356 -12.05 -15.58 37.60
CA VAL A 356 -11.21 -16.46 38.41
C VAL A 356 -9.81 -15.89 38.49
N GLY A 357 -9.25 -15.89 39.71
CA GLY A 357 -7.95 -15.33 40.05
C GLY A 357 -6.79 -15.85 39.21
N LEU A 358 -5.72 -15.07 39.18
CA LEU A 358 -4.44 -15.54 38.65
C LEU A 358 -3.83 -16.54 39.63
N VAL A 359 -3.18 -17.56 39.08
CA VAL A 359 -2.45 -18.57 39.82
C VAL A 359 -1.01 -18.55 39.34
N PHE A 360 -0.06 -18.43 40.27
CA PHE A 360 1.37 -18.49 39.99
C PHE A 360 1.96 -19.73 40.66
N LEU A 361 2.48 -20.66 39.87
CA LEU A 361 3.04 -21.93 40.37
C LEU A 361 2.12 -22.68 41.37
N SER A 362 0.81 -22.71 41.08
CA SER A 362 -0.25 -23.28 41.93
C SER A 362 -0.65 -22.48 43.17
N GLN A 363 -0.10 -21.28 43.36
CA GLN A 363 -0.51 -20.36 44.42
C GLN A 363 -1.44 -19.27 43.87
N PRO A 364 -2.65 -19.08 44.41
CA PRO A 364 -3.51 -17.99 43.99
C PRO A 364 -2.87 -16.64 44.34
N LEU A 365 -2.96 -15.69 43.41
CA LEU A 365 -2.49 -14.32 43.59
C LEU A 365 -3.67 -13.41 43.92
N GLU A 366 -3.73 -12.91 45.16
CA GLU A 366 -4.77 -12.00 45.62
C GLU A 366 -4.22 -10.56 45.74
N PHE A 367 -4.34 -9.79 44.65
CA PHE A 367 -3.96 -8.37 44.61
C PHE A 367 -5.18 -7.45 44.46
N LYS A 368 -6.31 -7.83 45.08
CA LYS A 368 -7.62 -7.21 44.82
C LYS A 368 -7.93 -6.06 45.77
N ILE A 369 -8.39 -4.95 45.20
CA ILE A 369 -8.83 -3.75 45.90
C ILE A 369 -10.36 -3.80 46.05
N GLY A 370 -10.84 -3.95 47.28
CA GLY A 370 -12.27 -4.02 47.62
C GLY A 370 -12.99 -2.66 47.64
N SER A 371 -12.86 -1.84 46.59
CA SER A 371 -13.55 -0.55 46.47
C SER A 371 -14.31 -0.43 45.15
N ASP A 372 -15.63 -0.43 45.23
CA ASP A 372 -16.52 -0.32 44.07
C ASP A 372 -16.36 1.02 43.32
N THR A 373 -16.12 2.11 44.06
CA THR A 373 -15.86 3.43 43.49
C THR A 373 -14.56 3.42 42.68
N LEU A 374 -13.47 2.89 43.25
CA LEU A 374 -12.20 2.79 42.52
C LEU A 374 -12.32 1.85 41.31
N ARG A 375 -13.00 0.71 41.45
CA ARG A 375 -13.27 -0.20 40.34
C ARG A 375 -13.98 0.52 39.18
N SER A 376 -15.02 1.28 39.49
CA SER A 376 -15.79 2.04 38.50
C SER A 376 -14.97 3.16 37.85
N CYS A 377 -14.13 3.85 38.62
CA CYS A 377 -13.22 4.86 38.08
C CYS A 377 -12.19 4.25 37.12
N PHE A 378 -11.53 3.15 37.49
CA PHE A 378 -10.55 2.48 36.63
C PHE A 378 -11.19 1.85 35.40
N PHE A 379 -12.39 1.29 35.52
CA PHE A 379 -13.18 0.85 34.37
C PHE A 379 -13.46 2.03 33.42
N THR A 380 -13.88 3.18 33.95
CA THR A 380 -14.11 4.38 33.13
C THR A 380 -12.83 4.83 32.42
N LEU A 381 -11.67 4.80 33.09
CA LEU A 381 -10.38 5.16 32.49
C LEU A 381 -9.92 4.17 31.41
N LEU A 382 -10.22 2.88 31.58
CA LEU A 382 -10.03 1.86 30.55
C LEU A 382 -10.90 2.18 29.32
N GLU A 383 -12.18 2.49 29.52
CA GLU A 383 -13.10 2.83 28.43
C GLU A 383 -12.75 4.15 27.72
N VAL A 384 -12.18 5.12 28.42
CA VAL A 384 -11.57 6.30 27.79
C VAL A 384 -10.46 5.89 26.81
N GLY A 385 -9.65 4.89 27.18
CA GLY A 385 -8.63 4.32 26.29
C GLY A 385 -9.23 3.68 25.04
N VAL A 386 -10.27 2.86 25.19
CA VAL A 386 -10.97 2.21 24.06
C VAL A 386 -11.59 3.26 23.15
N LEU A 387 -12.37 4.20 23.70
CA LEU A 387 -13.04 5.26 22.95
C LEU A 387 -12.05 6.17 22.20
N SER A 388 -10.93 6.52 22.84
CA SER A 388 -9.89 7.35 22.20
C SER A 388 -9.28 6.64 20.98
N ASN A 389 -9.03 5.33 21.08
CA ASN A 389 -8.57 4.53 19.93
C ASN A 389 -9.64 4.45 18.84
N ILE A 390 -10.91 4.27 19.18
CA ILE A 390 -12.05 4.28 18.23
C ILE A 390 -12.12 5.60 17.45
N VAL A 391 -12.10 6.74 18.17
CA VAL A 391 -12.19 8.07 17.55
C VAL A 391 -11.02 8.31 16.60
N LEU A 392 -9.81 7.92 17.00
CA LEU A 392 -8.63 8.10 16.15
C LEU A 392 -8.57 7.11 14.98
N CYS A 393 -9.03 5.86 15.16
CA CYS A 393 -9.24 4.93 14.06
C CYS A 393 -10.18 5.53 13.01
N TYR A 394 -11.26 6.15 13.45
CA TYR A 394 -12.20 6.83 12.54
C TYR A 394 -11.57 8.06 11.87
N ARG A 395 -10.88 8.93 12.61
CA ARG A 395 -10.28 10.15 12.05
C ARG A 395 -9.12 9.86 11.09
N ALA A 396 -8.18 9.00 11.48
CA ALA A 396 -6.98 8.74 10.69
C ALA A 396 -7.15 7.64 9.63
N GLY A 397 -8.01 6.64 9.87
CA GLY A 397 -8.27 5.56 8.91
C GLY A 397 -9.50 5.77 8.03
N VAL A 398 -10.64 6.09 8.64
CA VAL A 398 -11.93 6.11 7.95
C VAL A 398 -12.17 7.43 7.20
N ARG A 399 -11.74 8.56 7.76
CA ARG A 399 -11.87 9.89 7.12
C ARG A 399 -10.79 10.17 6.08
N SER A 400 -9.57 9.65 6.25
CA SER A 400 -8.52 9.78 5.21
C SER A 400 -8.92 9.08 3.91
N ASN A 401 -9.65 7.95 4.01
CA ASN A 401 -10.20 7.24 2.85
C ASN A 401 -11.37 7.96 2.16
N SER A 402 -11.94 9.02 2.74
CA SER A 402 -12.92 9.88 2.04
C SER A 402 -12.29 10.97 1.17
N ILE A 403 -10.96 11.14 1.22
CA ILE A 403 -10.18 12.20 0.51
C ILE A 403 -9.88 11.80 -0.95
N TYR A 404 -10.22 10.60 -1.39
CA TYR A 404 -9.95 10.13 -2.76
C TYR A 404 -11.13 10.33 -3.71
N LYS A 405 -12.03 11.26 -3.39
CA LYS A 405 -13.31 11.43 -4.06
C LYS A 405 -13.22 12.44 -5.21
N ARG A 406 -12.28 12.24 -6.15
CA ARG A 406 -12.28 13.06 -7.37
C ARG A 406 -13.53 12.75 -8.21
N ASP A 407 -14.40 13.75 -8.33
CA ASP A 407 -15.61 13.71 -9.18
C ASP A 407 -15.28 13.80 -10.68
N HIS A 408 -14.00 13.88 -11.06
CA HIS A 408 -13.53 14.05 -12.44
C HIS A 408 -12.32 13.15 -12.73
N ALA A 409 -12.17 12.78 -14.00
CA ALA A 409 -11.03 11.98 -14.45
C ALA A 409 -9.72 12.76 -14.32
N VAL A 410 -8.63 12.07 -14.03
CA VAL A 410 -7.28 12.64 -14.05
C VAL A 410 -6.80 12.69 -15.50
N VAL A 411 -6.47 13.87 -15.98
CA VAL A 411 -6.00 14.08 -17.34
C VAL A 411 -4.48 14.19 -17.36
N VAL A 412 -3.81 13.27 -18.05
CA VAL A 412 -2.37 13.30 -18.29
C VAL A 412 -2.12 13.74 -19.73
N GLY A 413 -1.27 14.73 -19.93
CA GLY A 413 -0.83 15.16 -21.25
C GLY A 413 0.61 14.76 -21.50
N ILE A 414 0.89 14.18 -22.65
CA ILE A 414 2.23 13.85 -23.13
C ILE A 414 2.49 14.69 -24.39
N GLY A 415 3.39 15.66 -24.28
CA GLY A 415 3.83 16.53 -25.38
C GLY A 415 5.24 16.18 -25.85
N GLY A 416 5.62 16.66 -27.04
CA GLY A 416 6.97 16.50 -27.58
C GLY A 416 6.98 16.28 -29.10
N ASP A 417 8.15 16.31 -29.70
CA ASP A 417 8.32 16.16 -31.15
C ASP A 417 8.19 14.69 -31.62
N SER A 418 8.02 14.47 -32.93
CA SER A 418 8.04 13.16 -33.56
C SER A 418 9.35 12.44 -33.28
N GLY A 419 9.29 11.22 -32.75
CA GLY A 419 10.47 10.41 -32.45
C GLY A 419 10.95 10.55 -30.99
N ALA A 420 10.43 11.50 -30.22
CA ALA A 420 10.83 11.74 -28.83
C ALA A 420 10.37 10.68 -27.81
N GLY A 421 9.79 9.56 -28.24
CA GLY A 421 9.36 8.48 -27.33
C GLY A 421 7.97 8.68 -26.69
N LYS A 422 7.14 9.61 -27.18
CA LYS A 422 5.78 9.86 -26.66
C LYS A 422 4.90 8.60 -26.63
N SER A 423 4.84 7.86 -27.75
CA SER A 423 4.03 6.64 -27.87
C SER A 423 4.54 5.52 -26.96
N THR A 424 5.86 5.46 -26.76
CA THR A 424 6.49 4.53 -25.82
C THR A 424 6.07 4.82 -24.39
N LEU A 425 6.16 6.09 -23.96
CA LEU A 425 5.72 6.50 -22.62
C LEU A 425 4.21 6.30 -22.43
N LEU A 426 3.40 6.61 -23.44
CA LEU A 426 1.96 6.38 -23.41
C LEU A 426 1.63 4.90 -23.17
N GLY A 427 2.29 3.99 -23.89
CA GLY A 427 2.16 2.54 -23.66
C GLY A 427 2.57 2.14 -22.25
N ASP A 428 3.70 2.64 -21.76
CA ASP A 428 4.20 2.35 -20.41
C ASP A 428 3.23 2.80 -19.32
N VAL A 429 2.66 4.00 -19.43
CA VAL A 429 1.68 4.51 -18.47
C VAL A 429 0.34 3.77 -18.58
N LYS A 430 -0.08 3.42 -19.80
CA LYS A 430 -1.32 2.66 -20.03
C LYS A 430 -1.27 1.28 -19.37
N ASP A 431 -0.13 0.59 -19.46
CA ASP A 431 0.07 -0.72 -18.87
C ASP A 431 0.02 -0.66 -17.33
N LEU A 432 0.58 0.39 -16.73
CA LEU A 432 0.49 0.63 -15.29
C LEU A 432 -0.95 0.78 -14.79
N LEU A 433 -1.82 1.41 -15.59
CA LEU A 433 -3.17 1.78 -15.17
C LEU A 433 -4.24 0.73 -15.57
N THR A 434 -3.88 -0.31 -16.31
CA THR A 434 -4.65 -1.57 -16.51
C THR A 434 -6.12 -1.37 -16.92
N GLY A 435 -6.35 -0.74 -18.08
CA GLY A 435 -7.71 -0.62 -18.66
C GLY A 435 -8.59 0.49 -18.08
N ARG A 436 -8.07 1.29 -17.14
CA ARG A 436 -8.74 2.49 -16.59
C ARG A 436 -8.42 3.78 -17.34
N VAL A 437 -7.88 3.63 -18.54
CA VAL A 437 -7.35 4.73 -19.37
C VAL A 437 -8.18 4.89 -20.64
N VAL A 438 -8.50 6.13 -20.97
CA VAL A 438 -8.91 6.55 -22.30
C VAL A 438 -7.72 7.22 -22.96
N GLU A 439 -7.31 6.67 -24.10
CA GLU A 439 -6.22 7.20 -24.90
C GLU A 439 -6.76 8.13 -25.98
N LEU A 440 -6.19 9.32 -26.07
CA LEU A 440 -6.46 10.31 -27.10
C LEU A 440 -5.16 10.56 -27.86
N GLU A 441 -5.17 10.28 -29.15
CA GLU A 441 -4.10 10.67 -30.06
C GLU A 441 -4.37 12.09 -30.61
N GLY A 442 -3.32 12.91 -30.67
CA GLY A 442 -3.42 14.30 -31.11
C GLY A 442 -3.71 14.47 -32.60
N ASP A 443 -3.19 13.57 -33.43
CA ASP A 443 -3.27 13.65 -34.90
C ASP A 443 -4.69 13.39 -35.43
N GLY A 444 -5.58 12.82 -34.61
CA GLY A 444 -7.01 12.70 -34.91
C GLY A 444 -7.73 14.04 -35.09
N ASP A 445 -7.11 15.15 -34.68
CA ASP A 445 -7.61 16.51 -34.88
C ASP A 445 -6.91 17.27 -36.02
N HIS A 446 -6.15 16.60 -36.89
CA HIS A 446 -5.67 17.18 -38.15
C HIS A 446 -6.85 17.67 -39.01
N LYS A 447 -6.62 18.71 -39.81
CA LYS A 447 -7.64 19.22 -40.75
C LYS A 447 -7.73 18.42 -42.05
N TRP A 448 -6.64 17.78 -42.45
CA TRP A 448 -6.48 17.17 -43.76
C TRP A 448 -5.85 15.78 -43.66
N GLU A 449 -6.15 14.93 -44.65
CA GLU A 449 -5.55 13.60 -44.81
C GLU A 449 -4.22 13.68 -45.56
N ARG A 450 -3.46 12.59 -45.58
CA ARG A 450 -2.20 12.51 -46.31
C ARG A 450 -2.42 12.74 -47.80
N GLY A 451 -1.61 13.61 -48.40
CA GLY A 451 -1.66 13.92 -49.84
C GLY A 451 -2.52 15.13 -50.20
N ASP A 452 -3.22 15.74 -49.24
CA ASP A 452 -3.92 17.01 -49.45
C ASP A 452 -2.95 18.14 -49.85
N GLU A 453 -3.39 19.03 -50.75
CA GLU A 453 -2.58 20.11 -51.30
C GLU A 453 -2.16 21.15 -50.24
N HIS A 454 -2.94 21.30 -49.16
CA HIS A 454 -2.60 22.23 -48.08
C HIS A 454 -1.27 21.87 -47.40
N TRP A 455 -0.85 20.60 -47.45
CA TRP A 455 0.45 20.16 -46.92
C TRP A 455 1.66 20.71 -47.70
N LYS A 456 1.45 21.27 -48.90
CA LYS A 456 2.50 21.98 -49.65
C LYS A 456 2.79 23.37 -49.07
N GLN A 457 1.88 23.91 -48.27
CA GLN A 457 1.97 25.28 -47.72
C GLN A 457 2.20 25.30 -46.22
N LEU A 458 1.64 24.33 -45.49
CA LEU A 458 1.72 24.22 -44.03
C LEU A 458 2.21 22.84 -43.65
N THR A 459 2.99 22.76 -42.57
CA THR A 459 3.28 21.47 -41.94
C THR A 459 2.19 21.11 -40.94
N HIS A 460 2.08 19.83 -40.56
CA HIS A 460 1.20 19.38 -39.48
C HIS A 460 1.63 19.92 -38.10
N LEU A 461 2.84 20.49 -37.99
CA LEU A 461 3.31 21.18 -36.79
C LEU A 461 2.73 22.60 -36.69
N ASP A 462 2.28 23.20 -37.81
CA ASP A 462 1.59 24.50 -37.75
C ASP A 462 0.21 24.33 -37.07
N PRO A 463 -0.07 25.07 -35.98
CA PRO A 463 -1.34 25.01 -35.27
C PRO A 463 -2.57 25.28 -36.18
N LYS A 464 -2.41 26.03 -37.27
CA LYS A 464 -3.47 26.28 -38.26
C LYS A 464 -3.88 25.02 -39.02
N ALA A 465 -3.06 23.98 -39.07
CA ALA A 465 -3.38 22.69 -39.67
C ALA A 465 -4.22 21.78 -38.75
N ASN A 466 -4.56 22.24 -37.55
CA ASN A 466 -5.13 21.41 -36.47
C ASN A 466 -6.43 22.01 -35.89
N PHE A 467 -7.38 21.17 -35.49
CA PHE A 467 -8.61 21.55 -34.79
C PHE A 467 -8.42 21.57 -33.25
N LEU A 468 -7.42 22.31 -32.75
CA LEU A 468 -7.02 22.27 -31.32
C LEU A 468 -8.15 22.63 -30.33
N HIS A 469 -9.12 23.46 -30.71
CA HIS A 469 -10.27 23.76 -29.85
C HIS A 469 -11.22 22.55 -29.68
N ARG A 470 -11.39 21.72 -30.71
CA ARG A 470 -12.16 20.46 -30.66
C ARG A 470 -11.49 19.45 -29.73
N GLN A 471 -10.16 19.39 -29.78
CA GLN A 471 -9.38 18.58 -28.86
C GLN A 471 -9.61 18.98 -27.39
N ALA A 472 -9.59 20.28 -27.10
CA ALA A 472 -9.86 20.81 -25.77
C ALA A 472 -11.30 20.50 -25.29
N GLU A 473 -12.29 20.53 -26.18
CA GLU A 473 -13.68 20.17 -25.86
C GLU A 473 -13.84 18.68 -25.57
N THR A 474 -13.15 17.82 -26.33
CA THR A 474 -13.12 16.38 -26.10
C THR A 474 -12.52 16.06 -24.73
N ILE A 475 -11.38 16.65 -24.39
CA ILE A 475 -10.74 16.49 -23.07
C ILE A 475 -11.69 16.94 -21.96
N LEU A 476 -12.34 18.10 -22.11
CA LEU A 476 -13.29 18.62 -21.12
C LEU A 476 -14.51 17.70 -20.93
N SER A 477 -15.05 17.14 -22.01
CA SER A 477 -16.18 16.23 -21.95
C SER A 477 -15.82 14.97 -21.16
N LEU A 478 -14.70 14.33 -21.51
CA LEU A 478 -14.24 13.10 -20.87
C LEU A 478 -13.85 13.35 -19.41
N LYS A 479 -13.18 14.47 -19.11
CA LYS A 479 -12.85 14.89 -17.74
C LYS A 479 -14.10 14.99 -16.85
N ARG A 480 -15.22 15.46 -17.41
CA ARG A 480 -16.52 15.59 -16.73
C ARG A 480 -17.38 14.32 -16.76
N GLY A 481 -16.81 13.18 -17.15
CA GLY A 481 -17.55 11.92 -17.20
C GLY A 481 -18.60 11.86 -18.31
N ARG A 482 -18.41 12.58 -19.43
CA ARG A 482 -19.31 12.57 -20.59
C ARG A 482 -18.61 12.03 -21.83
N ALA A 483 -19.28 11.12 -22.54
CA ALA A 483 -18.77 10.56 -23.78
C ALA A 483 -18.56 11.64 -24.86
N ALA A 484 -17.64 11.38 -25.79
CA ALA A 484 -17.34 12.26 -26.93
C ALA A 484 -17.37 11.46 -28.24
N GLN A 485 -17.68 12.13 -29.35
CA GLN A 485 -17.56 11.58 -30.70
C GLN A 485 -16.26 12.11 -31.32
N ARG A 486 -15.35 11.23 -31.72
CA ARG A 486 -14.10 11.61 -32.36
C ARG A 486 -13.69 10.63 -33.46
N VAL A 487 -12.87 11.12 -34.38
CA VAL A 487 -12.14 10.29 -35.34
C VAL A 487 -10.73 10.06 -34.82
N GLU A 488 -10.09 9.00 -35.31
CA GLU A 488 -8.65 8.76 -35.17
C GLU A 488 -7.98 8.87 -36.54
N TYR A 489 -6.69 9.22 -36.55
CA TYR A 489 -5.88 9.28 -37.77
C TYR A 489 -5.09 7.99 -37.93
N ASP A 490 -5.30 7.27 -39.02
CA ASP A 490 -4.58 6.04 -39.32
C ASP A 490 -3.27 6.35 -40.05
N HIS A 491 -2.13 6.12 -39.37
CA HIS A 491 -0.80 6.39 -39.93
C HIS A 491 -0.40 5.46 -41.08
N SER A 492 -1.06 4.32 -41.25
CA SER A 492 -0.78 3.37 -42.32
C SER A 492 -1.40 3.82 -43.65
N THR A 493 -2.68 4.22 -43.61
CA THR A 493 -3.43 4.69 -44.78
C THR A 493 -3.28 6.20 -44.99
N GLY A 494 -2.99 6.96 -43.93
CA GLY A 494 -2.96 8.41 -43.93
C GLY A 494 -4.34 9.06 -43.93
N GLN A 495 -5.39 8.34 -43.52
CA GLN A 495 -6.79 8.76 -43.56
C GLN A 495 -7.42 8.84 -42.18
N PHE A 496 -8.54 9.55 -42.06
CA PHE A 496 -9.35 9.54 -40.86
C PHE A 496 -10.24 8.31 -40.80
N THR A 497 -10.34 7.72 -39.62
CA THR A 497 -11.30 6.66 -39.33
C THR A 497 -12.73 7.21 -39.25
N THR A 498 -13.72 6.31 -39.32
CA THR A 498 -15.12 6.69 -39.05
C THR A 498 -15.28 7.18 -37.60
N PRO A 499 -16.08 8.23 -37.35
CA PRO A 499 -16.30 8.74 -35.99
C PRO A 499 -16.78 7.64 -35.04
N ARG A 500 -16.09 7.51 -33.90
CA ARG A 500 -16.42 6.56 -32.84
C ARG A 500 -16.76 7.29 -31.55
N ARG A 501 -17.67 6.68 -30.80
CA ARG A 501 -18.01 7.11 -29.44
C ARG A 501 -16.92 6.67 -28.48
N VAL A 502 -16.35 7.61 -27.74
CA VAL A 502 -15.36 7.36 -26.69
C VAL A 502 -16.01 7.61 -25.35
N GLU A 503 -16.07 6.58 -24.52
CA GLU A 503 -16.59 6.65 -23.16
C GLU A 503 -15.53 7.21 -22.20
N PRO A 504 -15.92 7.96 -21.16
CA PRO A 504 -15.00 8.43 -20.12
C PRO A 504 -14.48 7.27 -19.26
N ASN A 505 -13.33 7.46 -18.63
CA ASN A 505 -12.72 6.51 -17.70
C ASN A 505 -11.97 7.28 -16.60
N GLU A 506 -11.37 6.59 -15.62
CA GLU A 506 -10.71 7.25 -14.47
C GLU A 506 -9.53 8.13 -14.90
N PHE A 507 -8.81 7.72 -15.95
CA PHE A 507 -7.69 8.45 -16.52
C PHE A 507 -7.94 8.76 -18.00
N VAL A 508 -7.60 9.98 -18.41
CA VAL A 508 -7.59 10.39 -19.82
C VAL A 508 -6.16 10.78 -20.16
N ILE A 509 -5.54 10.09 -21.12
CA ILE A 509 -4.18 10.43 -21.56
C ILE A 509 -4.26 10.98 -22.98
N ILE A 510 -3.83 12.23 -23.16
CA ILE A 510 -3.69 12.89 -24.47
C ILE A 510 -2.22 12.95 -24.85
N SER A 511 -1.86 12.39 -26.01
CA SER A 511 -0.50 12.38 -26.53
C SER A 511 -0.45 12.99 -27.93
N GLY A 512 0.43 13.97 -28.16
CA GLY A 512 0.48 14.66 -29.44
C GLY A 512 1.53 15.76 -29.54
N LEU A 513 1.52 16.47 -30.67
CA LEU A 513 2.42 17.58 -30.97
C LEU A 513 2.03 18.87 -30.21
N HIS A 514 0.72 19.14 -30.05
CA HIS A 514 0.19 20.40 -29.51
C HIS A 514 -0.47 20.27 -28.14
N THR A 515 -0.10 19.24 -27.37
CA THR A 515 -0.74 18.89 -26.10
C THR A 515 -0.86 20.07 -25.13
N PHE A 516 0.12 20.99 -25.12
CA PHE A 516 0.17 22.15 -24.24
C PHE A 516 0.08 23.50 -24.98
N TYR A 517 -0.18 23.50 -26.30
CA TYR A 517 -0.18 24.70 -27.12
C TYR A 517 -1.26 25.70 -26.67
N LEU A 518 -2.51 25.24 -26.51
CA LEU A 518 -3.61 26.09 -26.08
C LEU A 518 -3.64 26.30 -24.55
N PRO A 519 -3.77 27.54 -24.05
CA PRO A 519 -3.99 27.80 -22.62
C PRO A 519 -5.19 27.04 -22.04
N LYS A 520 -6.27 26.87 -22.83
CA LYS A 520 -7.45 26.11 -22.40
C LYS A 520 -7.12 24.64 -22.13
N MET A 521 -6.26 24.01 -22.94
CA MET A 521 -5.84 22.63 -22.73
C MET A 521 -4.96 22.49 -21.50
N ARG A 522 -4.00 23.40 -21.30
CA ARG A 522 -3.13 23.43 -20.13
C ARG A 522 -3.91 23.46 -18.81
N LYS A 523 -5.05 24.16 -18.76
CA LYS A 523 -5.95 24.21 -17.60
C LYS A 523 -6.75 22.92 -17.39
N LEU A 524 -6.93 22.10 -18.42
CA LEU A 524 -7.68 20.85 -18.33
C LEU A 524 -6.78 19.67 -17.96
N ILE A 525 -5.48 19.75 -18.27
CA ILE A 525 -4.52 18.68 -18.02
C ILE A 525 -3.97 18.81 -16.61
N ASP A 526 -4.15 17.76 -15.81
CA ASP A 526 -3.74 17.70 -14.41
C ASP A 526 -2.24 17.39 -14.26
N PHE A 527 -1.69 16.57 -15.16
CA PHE A 527 -0.26 16.27 -15.22
C PHE A 527 0.31 16.41 -16.63
N LYS A 528 1.31 17.27 -16.80
CA LYS A 528 1.87 17.65 -18.10
C LYS A 528 3.29 17.11 -18.21
N ILE A 529 3.49 16.12 -19.07
CA ILE A 529 4.79 15.51 -19.35
C ILE A 529 5.25 15.96 -20.73
N PHE A 530 6.48 16.45 -20.87
CA PHE A 530 7.06 16.79 -22.16
C PHE A 530 8.32 15.97 -22.43
N MET A 531 8.37 15.35 -23.60
CA MET A 531 9.52 14.59 -24.06
C MET A 531 10.49 15.54 -24.77
N ASP A 532 11.53 16.00 -24.05
CA ASP A 532 12.58 16.90 -24.53
C ASP A 532 13.87 16.12 -24.84
N THR A 533 13.73 15.04 -25.62
CA THR A 533 14.87 14.18 -25.98
C THR A 533 15.83 14.94 -26.90
N ASP A 534 17.14 14.69 -26.73
CA ASP A 534 18.17 15.31 -27.55
C ASP A 534 17.92 15.14 -29.05
N TYR A 535 18.21 16.18 -29.83
CA TYR A 535 17.91 16.22 -31.25
C TYR A 535 18.59 15.10 -32.04
N ALA A 536 19.88 14.85 -31.78
CA ALA A 536 20.62 13.81 -32.51
C ALA A 536 20.03 12.42 -32.23
N LEU A 537 19.60 12.21 -30.98
CA LEU A 537 18.95 10.99 -30.54
C LEU A 537 17.57 10.81 -31.18
N ASN A 538 16.75 11.87 -31.20
CA ASN A 538 15.44 11.88 -31.87
C ASN A 538 15.56 11.59 -33.37
N ALA A 539 16.50 12.24 -34.05
CA ALA A 539 16.73 12.03 -35.48
C ALA A 539 17.09 10.57 -35.76
N ARG A 540 18.03 10.00 -34.98
CA ARG A 540 18.43 8.60 -35.11
C ARG A 540 17.29 7.62 -34.86
N TRP A 541 16.52 7.80 -33.77
CA TRP A 541 15.37 6.93 -33.48
C TRP A 541 14.29 7.03 -34.55
N LYS A 542 14.04 8.24 -35.05
CA LYS A 542 13.10 8.47 -36.15
C LYS A 542 13.57 7.80 -37.44
N MET A 543 14.86 7.88 -37.78
CA MET A 543 15.44 7.19 -38.93
C MET A 543 15.26 5.67 -38.83
N LEU A 544 15.67 5.07 -37.71
CA LEU A 544 15.56 3.64 -37.48
C LEU A 544 14.11 3.16 -37.60
N ARG A 545 13.16 3.87 -36.98
CA ARG A 545 11.73 3.53 -37.04
C ARG A 545 11.15 3.71 -38.44
N ASP A 546 11.37 4.86 -39.08
CA ASP A 546 10.73 5.17 -40.36
C ASP A 546 11.33 4.33 -41.51
N GLN A 547 12.59 3.90 -41.42
CA GLN A 547 13.18 2.90 -42.34
C GLN A 547 12.55 1.52 -42.15
N THR A 548 12.39 1.06 -40.91
CA THR A 548 11.92 -0.31 -40.60
C THR A 548 10.41 -0.48 -40.74
N GLU A 549 9.62 0.47 -40.26
CA GLU A 549 8.15 0.35 -40.18
C GLU A 549 7.43 1.00 -41.38
N ARG A 550 8.03 2.01 -42.02
CA ARG A 550 7.36 2.85 -43.03
C ARG A 550 8.03 2.83 -44.41
N GLY A 551 9.20 2.20 -44.55
CA GLY A 551 9.88 2.01 -45.82
C GLY A 551 10.47 3.28 -46.46
N TYR A 552 10.67 4.35 -45.69
CA TYR A 552 11.29 5.57 -46.21
C TYR A 552 12.81 5.41 -46.37
N THR A 553 13.39 6.08 -47.38
CA THR A 553 14.84 6.17 -47.54
C THR A 553 15.45 7.15 -46.54
N GLU A 554 16.73 6.98 -46.23
CA GLU A 554 17.46 7.86 -45.30
C GLU A 554 17.41 9.33 -45.75
N ASP A 555 17.68 9.60 -47.02
CA ASP A 555 17.66 10.95 -47.60
C ASP A 555 16.27 11.62 -47.49
N GLU A 556 15.19 10.86 -47.65
CA GLU A 556 13.82 11.37 -47.48
C GLU A 556 13.54 11.76 -46.03
N ILE A 557 14.02 10.96 -45.07
CA ILE A 557 13.83 11.20 -43.64
C ILE A 557 14.61 12.45 -43.23
N ILE A 558 15.86 12.59 -43.68
CA ILE A 558 16.71 13.76 -43.42
C ILE A 558 16.03 15.04 -43.91
N LYS A 559 15.61 15.07 -45.18
CA LYS A 559 14.91 16.22 -45.76
C LYS A 559 13.62 16.55 -45.00
N GLN A 560 12.87 15.54 -44.54
CA GLN A 560 11.66 15.75 -43.73
C GLN A 560 11.98 16.36 -42.36
N ILE A 561 13.05 15.93 -41.71
CA ILE A 561 13.46 16.49 -40.41
C ILE A 561 13.89 17.95 -40.59
N GLU A 562 14.77 18.24 -41.55
CA GLU A 562 15.28 19.59 -41.79
C GLU A 562 14.18 20.57 -42.18
N SER A 563 13.26 20.16 -43.08
CA SER A 563 12.15 21.02 -43.51
C SER A 563 11.15 21.35 -42.39
N ARG A 564 11.02 20.49 -41.38
CA ARG A 564 10.07 20.68 -40.27
C ARG A 564 10.68 21.37 -39.06
N ARG A 565 12.00 21.49 -39.00
CA ARG A 565 12.72 22.07 -37.86
C ARG A 565 12.24 23.49 -37.50
N PRO A 566 12.06 24.43 -38.43
CA PRO A 566 11.60 25.78 -38.07
C PRO A 566 10.24 25.79 -37.38
N ASP A 567 9.31 24.92 -37.81
CA ASP A 567 7.99 24.80 -37.20
C ASP A 567 8.05 24.06 -35.85
N SER A 568 8.96 23.10 -35.68
CA SER A 568 9.19 22.44 -34.40
C SER A 568 9.73 23.42 -33.35
N ASP A 569 10.77 24.18 -33.70
CA ASP A 569 11.37 25.20 -32.83
C ASP A 569 10.35 26.29 -32.46
N ARG A 570 9.43 26.62 -33.39
CA ARG A 570 8.45 27.67 -33.20
C ARG A 570 7.19 27.23 -32.44
N PHE A 571 6.69 26.03 -32.68
CA PHE A 571 5.36 25.60 -32.18
C PHE A 571 5.40 24.44 -31.20
N ILE A 572 6.45 23.60 -31.23
CA ILE A 572 6.54 22.39 -30.42
C ILE A 572 7.46 22.61 -29.21
N ALA A 573 8.72 22.97 -29.44
CA ALA A 573 9.72 23.16 -28.39
C ALA A 573 9.29 24.13 -27.25
N PRO A 574 8.60 25.27 -27.52
CA PRO A 574 8.18 26.19 -26.46
C PRO A 574 7.18 25.58 -25.46
N GLN A 575 6.52 24.47 -25.80
CA GLN A 575 5.55 23.82 -24.91
C GLN A 575 6.20 23.18 -23.68
N ARG A 576 7.51 22.91 -23.68
CA ARG A 576 8.26 22.36 -22.53
C ARG A 576 8.18 23.22 -21.27
N GLU A 577 8.06 24.54 -21.44
CA GLU A 577 7.97 25.51 -20.35
C GLU A 577 6.71 25.30 -19.51
N PHE A 578 5.68 24.68 -20.09
CA PHE A 578 4.40 24.42 -19.41
C PHE A 578 4.31 23.01 -18.81
N ALA A 579 5.32 22.17 -19.00
CA ALA A 579 5.32 20.81 -18.47
C ALA A 579 5.56 20.84 -16.96
N ASP A 580 4.94 19.91 -16.24
CA ASP A 580 5.26 19.61 -14.84
C ASP A 580 6.48 18.68 -14.76
N LEU A 581 6.70 17.83 -15.79
CA LEU A 581 7.84 16.93 -15.94
C LEU A 581 8.40 17.01 -17.36
N ASN A 582 9.65 17.42 -17.50
CA ASN A 582 10.42 17.30 -18.74
C ASN A 582 11.30 16.06 -18.65
N ILE A 583 11.28 15.21 -19.68
CA ILE A 583 12.09 13.99 -19.79
C ILE A 583 13.08 14.18 -20.93
N ARG A 584 14.38 14.21 -20.61
CA ARG A 584 15.46 14.37 -21.56
C ARG A 584 16.40 13.17 -21.53
N TYR A 585 16.43 12.46 -22.65
CA TYR A 585 17.46 11.46 -22.94
C TYR A 585 18.59 12.10 -23.76
N TYR A 586 19.83 11.82 -23.38
CA TYR A 586 21.02 12.28 -24.10
C TYR A 586 22.17 11.29 -23.93
N LEU A 587 23.19 11.40 -24.79
CA LEU A 587 24.40 10.59 -24.73
C LEU A 587 25.50 11.36 -23.99
N ARG A 588 26.23 10.69 -23.08
CA ARG A 588 27.48 11.21 -22.50
C ARG A 588 28.57 11.24 -23.58
N ASP A 589 29.38 12.30 -23.55
CA ASP A 589 30.41 12.69 -24.53
C ASP A 589 29.86 13.44 -25.75
N GLU A 590 29.79 14.77 -25.67
CA GLU A 590 29.68 15.62 -26.84
C GLU A 590 30.91 15.43 -27.74
N PHE A 591 30.68 15.32 -29.04
CA PHE A 591 31.69 15.41 -30.09
C PHE A 591 32.56 16.68 -29.89
N GLU A 592 33.82 16.51 -29.44
CA GLU A 592 34.88 17.44 -29.81
C GLU A 592 35.11 17.30 -31.32
N MET A 593 34.44 18.11 -32.15
CA MET A 593 34.95 18.37 -33.49
C MET A 593 36.24 19.17 -33.33
N SER A 594 37.38 18.48 -33.37
CA SER A 594 38.68 19.12 -33.58
C SER A 594 38.59 19.96 -34.86
N VAL A 595 38.52 21.29 -34.69
CA VAL A 595 38.75 22.24 -35.78
C VAL A 595 40.22 22.09 -36.16
N GLY A 596 40.50 21.28 -37.18
CA GLY A 596 41.82 21.22 -37.79
C GLY A 596 42.12 22.57 -38.43
N GLN A 597 42.99 23.37 -37.82
CA GLN A 597 43.65 24.45 -38.54
C GLN A 597 44.62 23.84 -39.58
N PRO A 598 44.81 24.48 -40.74
CA PRO A 598 45.58 23.91 -41.83
C PRO A 598 47.06 23.80 -41.45
N SER A 599 47.68 22.70 -41.89
CA SER A 599 49.11 22.45 -41.73
C SER A 599 49.95 23.56 -42.38
N GLU A 600 50.81 24.21 -41.59
CA GLU A 600 52.02 24.84 -42.11
C GLU A 600 53.26 24.29 -41.42
N ASN A 601 54.28 24.11 -42.25
CA ASN A 601 55.53 23.42 -41.99
C ASN A 601 56.45 24.17 -41.01
N GLY A 602 57.16 23.40 -40.18
CA GLY A 602 58.61 23.56 -40.07
C GLY A 602 59.19 24.28 -38.83
N ARG A 603 60.16 23.58 -38.23
CA ARG A 603 61.32 24.04 -37.42
C ARG A 603 61.13 24.35 -35.92
N ALA A 604 61.68 23.41 -35.16
CA ALA A 604 62.48 23.49 -33.93
C ALA A 604 62.81 24.87 -33.28
N VAL A 605 62.78 24.89 -31.94
CA VAL A 605 63.84 25.26 -30.97
C VAL A 605 63.30 25.98 -29.71
N SER A 606 63.56 25.34 -28.56
CA SER A 606 63.84 25.79 -27.17
C SER A 606 63.12 26.93 -26.42
N SER A 607 62.97 26.63 -25.11
CA SER A 607 63.27 27.41 -23.89
C SER A 607 62.25 28.38 -23.25
N SER A 608 61.98 28.05 -21.97
CA SER A 608 61.82 28.89 -20.76
C SER A 608 60.92 30.14 -20.78
N ALA A 609 60.00 30.22 -19.81
CA ALA A 609 60.15 31.01 -18.58
C ALA A 609 58.82 31.07 -17.82
N ALA A 610 58.92 31.02 -16.49
CA ALA A 610 57.83 31.34 -15.57
C ALA A 610 57.60 32.85 -15.52
N GLU A 611 56.34 33.29 -15.35
CA GLU A 611 55.94 34.25 -14.30
C GLU A 611 54.44 34.66 -14.42
N THR A 612 53.73 34.48 -13.29
CA THR A 612 52.68 35.35 -12.71
C THR A 612 51.65 36.08 -13.59
N SER A 613 50.36 35.80 -13.39
CA SER A 613 49.46 36.56 -12.50
C SER A 613 47.97 36.50 -12.92
N ALA A 614 47.13 36.36 -11.90
CA ALA A 614 45.76 36.89 -11.74
C ALA A 614 44.59 36.42 -12.63
N SER A 615 43.50 36.11 -11.90
CA SER A 615 42.07 36.02 -12.26
C SER A 615 41.54 34.71 -12.87
N ASP A 616 41.00 33.88 -11.97
CA ASP A 616 40.06 32.78 -12.24
C ASP A 616 38.80 33.02 -11.38
N ASN A 617 37.59 32.63 -11.74
CA ASN A 617 36.97 32.42 -13.04
C ASN A 617 35.46 32.37 -12.70
N SER A 618 34.67 33.38 -13.10
CA SER A 618 33.20 33.33 -13.05
C SER A 618 32.67 33.32 -14.47
N ALA A 619 32.59 32.13 -15.05
CA ALA A 619 31.92 31.88 -16.31
C ALA A 619 31.26 30.51 -16.23
N MET A 620 29.99 30.52 -15.82
CA MET A 620 29.07 29.41 -16.02
C MET A 620 28.94 29.14 -17.52
N LEU A 621 29.19 27.89 -17.90
CA LEU A 621 28.91 27.32 -19.20
C LEU A 621 27.40 27.43 -19.48
N GLN A 622 27.01 28.40 -20.31
CA GLN A 622 25.80 28.26 -21.12
C GLN A 622 26.15 27.33 -22.30
N PRO A 623 25.42 26.22 -22.53
CA PRO A 623 25.60 25.48 -23.76
C PRO A 623 25.00 26.31 -24.90
N SER A 624 25.86 26.78 -25.80
CA SER A 624 25.46 27.40 -27.05
C SER A 624 24.78 26.37 -27.96
N ALA A 625 23.78 26.80 -28.71
CA ALA A 625 23.07 25.98 -29.68
C ALA A 625 24.04 25.44 -30.74
N SER A 626 24.42 24.17 -30.65
CA SER A 626 25.24 23.49 -31.65
C SER A 626 24.39 23.13 -32.87
N SER A 627 24.75 23.70 -34.02
CA SER A 627 24.16 23.38 -35.32
C SER A 627 24.79 22.11 -35.88
N THR A 628 24.42 20.95 -35.36
CA THR A 628 24.84 19.66 -35.95
C THR A 628 23.97 19.38 -37.17
N SER A 629 24.59 19.28 -38.36
CA SER A 629 23.90 18.91 -39.60
C SER A 629 23.52 17.43 -39.57
N VAL A 630 22.35 17.10 -40.13
CA VAL A 630 21.80 15.73 -40.10
C VAL A 630 22.68 14.74 -40.88
N ALA A 631 23.46 15.23 -41.84
CA ALA A 631 24.40 14.43 -42.63
C ALA A 631 25.54 13.79 -41.81
N ALA A 632 25.83 14.27 -40.59
CA ALA A 632 26.88 13.69 -39.74
C ALA A 632 26.42 12.45 -38.95
N ILE A 633 25.11 12.15 -38.93
CA ILE A 633 24.50 11.10 -38.09
C ILE A 633 24.56 9.72 -38.76
N THR A 634 24.81 9.66 -40.07
CA THR A 634 24.65 8.49 -40.95
C THR A 634 25.83 7.50 -40.93
N GLY A 635 26.93 7.81 -40.22
CA GLY A 635 28.20 7.07 -40.29
C GLY A 635 28.40 5.90 -39.30
N ALA A 636 27.47 5.62 -38.39
CA ALA A 636 27.68 4.61 -37.35
C ALA A 636 27.07 3.23 -37.74
N ASN A 637 27.93 2.22 -37.92
CA ASN A 637 27.54 0.85 -38.20
C ASN A 637 26.69 0.23 -37.07
N VAL A 638 25.80 -0.69 -37.45
CA VAL A 638 24.77 -1.36 -36.63
C VAL A 638 25.35 -2.28 -35.52
N SER A 639 26.68 -2.35 -35.35
CA SER A 639 27.34 -3.19 -34.32
C SER A 639 27.42 -2.59 -32.90
N ASP A 640 26.99 -1.33 -32.69
CA ASP A 640 27.25 -0.55 -31.46
C ASP A 640 26.08 -0.49 -30.45
N ALA A 641 25.10 -1.41 -30.51
CA ALA A 641 23.91 -1.36 -29.65
C ALA A 641 24.24 -1.38 -28.15
N THR A 642 25.24 -2.17 -27.72
CA THR A 642 25.69 -2.24 -26.32
C THR A 642 26.45 -0.98 -25.88
N MET A 643 27.24 -0.37 -26.78
CA MET A 643 27.98 0.86 -26.50
C MET A 643 27.04 2.07 -26.32
N PHE A 644 25.88 2.02 -26.94
CA PHE A 644 24.86 3.05 -26.89
C PHE A 644 24.09 3.07 -25.55
N GLU A 645 23.75 1.89 -25.02
CA GLU A 645 23.04 1.78 -23.73
C GLU A 645 23.90 2.26 -22.56
N ASP A 646 25.20 1.97 -22.57
CA ASP A 646 26.13 2.40 -21.52
C ASP A 646 26.32 3.94 -21.47
N ARG A 647 26.10 4.62 -22.60
CA ARG A 647 26.27 6.09 -22.72
C ARG A 647 24.97 6.87 -22.54
N LEU A 648 23.82 6.21 -22.65
CA LEU A 648 22.52 6.84 -22.48
C LEU A 648 22.34 7.34 -21.04
N THR A 649 21.86 8.58 -20.90
CA THR A 649 21.61 9.22 -19.61
C THR A 649 20.20 9.79 -19.60
N LEU A 650 19.53 9.65 -18.46
CA LEU A 650 18.23 10.24 -18.20
C LEU A 650 18.39 11.44 -17.28
N HIS A 651 17.96 12.60 -17.78
CA HIS A 651 17.80 13.81 -17.00
C HIS A 651 16.34 14.24 -17.02
N MET A 652 15.81 14.65 -15.88
CA MET A 652 14.43 15.10 -15.76
C MET A 652 14.36 16.38 -14.95
N SER A 653 13.56 17.32 -15.45
CA SER A 653 13.25 18.59 -14.79
C SER A 653 11.79 18.61 -14.37
N LEU A 654 11.53 18.69 -13.08
CA LEU A 654 10.19 18.63 -12.48
C LEU A 654 9.79 19.95 -11.85
N SER A 655 8.51 20.26 -11.81
CA SER A 655 8.01 21.37 -10.98
C SER A 655 8.40 21.14 -9.51
N SER A 656 8.83 22.21 -8.82
CA SER A 656 9.16 22.15 -7.38
C SER A 656 7.97 21.79 -6.49
N SER A 657 6.74 21.83 -7.01
CA SER A 657 5.52 21.40 -6.31
C SER A 657 5.39 19.89 -6.11
N ILE A 658 6.14 19.08 -6.87
CA ILE A 658 6.16 17.61 -6.78
C ILE A 658 7.15 17.21 -5.68
N GLN A 659 6.72 16.41 -4.69
CA GLN A 659 7.60 16.03 -3.57
C GLN A 659 8.50 14.85 -3.97
N LEU A 660 9.81 15.10 -4.07
CA LEU A 660 10.79 14.09 -4.43
C LEU A 660 11.70 13.68 -3.27
N GLU A 661 11.64 14.37 -2.13
CA GLU A 661 12.53 14.15 -0.99
C GLU A 661 12.56 12.68 -0.56
N LEU A 662 11.38 12.09 -0.35
CA LEU A 662 11.26 10.68 0.06
C LEU A 662 11.82 9.73 -1.00
N LEU A 663 11.65 10.04 -2.30
CA LEU A 663 12.19 9.23 -3.39
C LEU A 663 13.72 9.31 -3.44
N VAL A 664 14.28 10.51 -3.32
CA VAL A 664 15.74 10.72 -3.36
C VAL A 664 16.41 10.14 -2.12
N GLU A 665 15.83 10.32 -0.93
CA GLU A 665 16.31 9.71 0.31
C GLU A 665 16.31 8.18 0.19
N ALA A 666 15.23 7.60 -0.32
CA ALA A 666 15.12 6.16 -0.51
C ALA A 666 16.15 5.64 -1.54
N LEU A 667 16.32 6.31 -2.69
CA LEU A 667 17.35 5.96 -3.68
C LEU A 667 18.77 6.01 -3.10
N THR A 668 19.07 7.08 -2.34
CA THR A 668 20.38 7.29 -1.71
C THR A 668 20.65 6.22 -0.66
N SER A 669 19.65 5.86 0.15
CA SER A 669 19.75 4.81 1.17
C SER A 669 20.05 3.42 0.58
N GLN A 670 19.67 3.21 -0.68
CA GLN A 670 19.86 1.96 -1.43
C GLN A 670 21.12 1.98 -2.31
N GLY A 671 21.95 3.03 -2.19
CA GLY A 671 23.23 3.14 -2.90
C GLY A 671 23.10 3.48 -4.40
N VAL A 672 21.96 4.01 -4.83
CA VAL A 672 21.77 4.49 -6.21
C VAL A 672 22.33 5.92 -6.33
N PRO A 673 23.33 6.15 -7.20
CA PRO A 673 23.92 7.46 -7.42
C PRO A 673 22.94 8.27 -8.25
N VAL A 674 22.30 9.22 -7.58
CA VAL A 674 21.36 10.16 -8.14
C VAL A 674 21.90 11.57 -7.88
N TYR A 675 21.93 12.40 -8.91
CA TYR A 675 22.10 13.84 -8.72
C TYR A 675 20.71 14.44 -8.57
N TRP A 676 20.51 15.22 -7.52
CA TRP A 676 19.28 15.94 -7.25
C TRP A 676 19.62 17.33 -6.74
N ASP A 677 19.05 18.35 -7.37
CA ASP A 677 19.23 19.74 -7.00
C ASP A 677 18.02 20.57 -7.43
N TYR A 678 17.96 21.82 -7.00
CA TYR A 678 16.95 22.78 -7.43
C TYR A 678 17.49 23.69 -8.54
N SER A 679 16.62 24.13 -9.45
CA SER A 679 16.97 25.18 -10.41
C SER A 679 17.30 26.49 -9.69
N GLU A 680 18.04 27.39 -10.34
CA GLU A 680 18.46 28.66 -9.74
C GLU A 680 17.28 29.53 -9.26
N ASP A 681 16.14 29.43 -9.95
CA ASP A 681 14.91 30.16 -9.62
C ASP A 681 13.99 29.40 -8.63
N LEU A 682 14.39 28.20 -8.19
CA LEU A 682 13.67 27.30 -7.29
C LEU A 682 12.27 26.87 -7.79
N THR A 683 11.94 27.13 -9.06
CA THR A 683 10.66 26.73 -9.64
C THR A 683 10.66 25.28 -10.10
N ARG A 684 11.84 24.70 -10.29
CA ARG A 684 12.04 23.33 -10.75
C ARG A 684 13.06 22.57 -9.91
N GLN A 685 12.97 21.25 -9.97
CA GLN A 685 13.93 20.31 -9.40
C GLN A 685 14.53 19.50 -10.53
N GLU A 686 15.82 19.28 -10.47
CA GLU A 686 16.58 18.57 -11.48
C GLU A 686 17.05 17.22 -10.91
N ILE A 687 16.73 16.14 -11.61
CA ILE A 687 17.14 14.78 -11.24
C ILE A 687 17.85 14.12 -12.42
N THR A 688 19.05 13.60 -12.17
CA THR A 688 19.84 12.89 -13.18
C THR A 688 20.21 11.50 -12.68
N LEU A 689 19.88 10.49 -13.50
CA LEU A 689 20.26 9.10 -13.29
C LEU A 689 21.34 8.72 -14.28
N TYR A 690 22.49 8.32 -13.74
CA TYR A 690 23.65 7.88 -14.51
C TYR A 690 23.64 6.37 -14.80
N ARG A 691 22.74 5.63 -14.16
CA ARG A 691 22.50 4.21 -14.41
C ARG A 691 21.04 3.84 -14.19
N PRO A 692 20.52 2.81 -14.89
CA PRO A 692 19.20 2.25 -14.63
C PRO A 692 19.02 1.72 -13.21
N VAL A 693 17.77 1.70 -12.76
CA VAL A 693 17.36 1.14 -11.47
C VAL A 693 16.74 -0.24 -11.70
N THR A 694 17.07 -1.23 -10.86
CA THR A 694 16.57 -2.60 -11.02
C THR A 694 15.08 -2.70 -10.66
N ALA A 695 14.36 -3.65 -11.28
CA ALA A 695 12.93 -3.86 -11.03
C ALA A 695 12.59 -4.19 -9.57
N ASP A 696 13.44 -4.97 -8.90
CA ASP A 696 13.26 -5.30 -7.47
C ASP A 696 13.33 -4.05 -6.59
N LEU A 697 14.27 -3.15 -6.90
CA LEU A 697 14.42 -1.89 -6.19
C LEU A 697 13.28 -0.94 -6.49
N LEU A 698 12.84 -0.83 -7.75
CA LEU A 698 11.66 -0.04 -8.14
C LEU A 698 10.40 -0.50 -7.40
N THR A 699 10.21 -1.81 -7.24
CA THR A 699 9.09 -2.37 -6.45
C THR A 699 9.18 -1.95 -5.00
N THR A 700 10.37 -2.05 -4.41
CA THR A 700 10.61 -1.64 -3.02
C THR A 700 10.33 -0.15 -2.80
N LEU A 701 10.77 0.71 -3.72
CA LEU A 701 10.53 2.15 -3.70
C LEU A 701 9.05 2.49 -3.88
N ALA A 702 8.37 1.84 -4.82
CA ALA A 702 6.93 2.03 -5.04
C ALA A 702 6.13 1.69 -3.78
N ASP A 703 6.43 0.56 -3.13
CA ASP A 703 5.73 0.12 -1.91
C ASP A 703 6.01 1.03 -0.70
N GLU A 704 7.15 1.71 -0.67
CA GLU A 704 7.52 2.65 0.39
C GLU A 704 6.86 4.03 0.21
N ILE A 705 6.81 4.53 -1.03
CA ILE A 705 6.43 5.92 -1.35
C ILE A 705 4.96 6.05 -1.71
N ILE A 706 4.39 5.07 -2.43
CA ILE A 706 3.02 5.16 -2.96
C ILE A 706 2.03 4.62 -1.93
N VAL A 707 1.41 5.55 -1.21
CA VAL A 707 0.50 5.23 -0.09
C VAL A 707 -0.82 4.62 -0.56
N ASN A 708 -1.38 5.11 -1.67
CA ASN A 708 -2.64 4.64 -2.25
C ASN A 708 -2.41 3.65 -3.41
N ARG A 709 -1.35 2.82 -3.31
CA ARG A 709 -0.97 1.80 -4.31
C ARG A 709 -2.16 1.02 -4.87
N ALA A 710 -2.99 0.50 -3.97
CA ALA A 710 -4.15 -0.33 -4.32
C ALA A 710 -5.26 0.42 -5.09
N GLU A 711 -5.24 1.75 -5.09
CA GLU A 711 -6.17 2.60 -5.84
C GLU A 711 -5.62 2.96 -7.23
N ILE A 712 -4.31 3.17 -7.34
CA ILE A 712 -3.68 3.57 -8.60
C ILE A 712 -3.47 2.39 -9.52
N PHE A 713 -3.17 1.18 -9.01
CA PHE A 713 -3.01 -0.03 -9.83
C PHE A 713 -3.28 -1.32 -9.03
N ALA A 714 -3.79 -2.33 -9.73
CA ALA A 714 -4.15 -3.61 -9.14
C ALA A 714 -3.12 -4.69 -9.51
N GLY A 715 -2.37 -5.17 -8.52
CA GLY A 715 -1.44 -6.30 -8.68
C GLY A 715 0.04 -5.94 -8.51
N GLU A 716 0.91 -6.75 -9.11
CA GLU A 716 2.35 -6.50 -9.25
C GLU A 716 2.60 -5.60 -10.47
N ILE A 717 3.60 -4.72 -10.38
CA ILE A 717 3.96 -3.81 -11.45
C ILE A 717 4.95 -4.52 -12.38
N ALA A 718 4.61 -4.61 -13.66
CA ALA A 718 5.56 -5.03 -14.67
C ALA A 718 6.47 -3.85 -15.05
N TRP A 719 7.58 -3.70 -14.31
CA TRP A 719 8.56 -2.65 -14.57
C TRP A 719 9.25 -2.83 -15.93
N ARG A 720 9.41 -1.73 -16.67
CA ARG A 720 10.20 -1.70 -17.90
C ARG A 720 11.70 -1.69 -17.60
N GLU A 721 12.46 -2.25 -18.54
CA GLU A 721 13.92 -2.28 -18.46
C GLU A 721 14.55 -0.90 -18.65
N GLY A 722 15.80 -0.76 -18.21
CA GLY A 722 16.57 0.48 -18.34
C GLY A 722 15.99 1.64 -17.54
N TYR A 723 16.10 2.85 -18.09
CA TYR A 723 15.57 4.07 -17.45
C TYR A 723 14.05 4.18 -17.46
N ARG A 724 13.36 3.39 -18.29
CA ARG A 724 11.90 3.46 -18.44
C ARG A 724 11.17 3.03 -17.17
N GLY A 725 11.67 2.02 -16.46
CA GLY A 725 11.11 1.61 -15.16
C GLY A 725 11.15 2.73 -14.13
N PHE A 726 12.20 3.55 -14.12
CA PHE A 726 12.26 4.71 -13.24
C PHE A 726 11.26 5.80 -13.62
N VAL A 727 11.10 6.07 -14.93
CA VAL A 727 10.08 7.01 -15.42
C VAL A 727 8.68 6.53 -15.02
N GLN A 728 8.40 5.22 -15.13
CA GLN A 728 7.15 4.63 -14.64
C GLN A 728 6.92 4.91 -13.15
N LEU A 729 7.94 4.72 -12.30
CA LEU A 729 7.84 4.98 -10.87
C LEU A 729 7.51 6.45 -10.59
N LEU A 730 8.22 7.36 -11.26
CA LEU A 730 8.02 8.80 -11.09
C LEU A 730 6.61 9.25 -11.49
N VAL A 731 6.11 8.75 -12.64
CA VAL A 731 4.73 9.01 -13.08
C VAL A 731 3.73 8.47 -12.05
N LEU A 732 3.95 7.28 -11.47
CA LEU A 732 3.09 6.75 -10.42
C LEU A 732 3.11 7.58 -9.14
N VAL A 733 4.27 8.11 -8.72
CA VAL A 733 4.38 8.99 -7.55
C VAL A 733 3.56 10.26 -7.77
N VAL A 734 3.67 10.89 -8.95
CA VAL A 734 2.88 12.09 -9.25
C VAL A 734 1.39 11.79 -9.35
N LEU A 735 1.00 10.70 -10.02
CA LEU A 735 -0.40 10.28 -10.08
C LEU A 735 -0.96 9.96 -8.69
N SER A 736 -0.16 9.34 -7.83
CA SER A 736 -0.48 9.08 -6.43
C SER A 736 -0.83 10.37 -5.72
N GLU A 737 0.03 11.38 -5.79
CA GLU A 737 -0.19 12.68 -5.19
C GLU A 737 -1.43 13.39 -5.75
N LEU A 738 -1.59 13.39 -7.08
CA LEU A 738 -2.77 13.98 -7.70
C LEU A 738 -4.04 13.28 -7.24
N MET A 739 -4.04 11.97 -7.04
CA MET A 739 -5.24 11.27 -6.60
C MET A 739 -5.63 11.57 -5.14
N GLN A 740 -4.71 12.02 -4.29
CA GLN A 740 -5.02 12.44 -2.92
C GLN A 740 -5.57 13.88 -3.00
N GLU A 741 -6.86 14.10 -2.72
CA GLU A 741 -7.38 15.48 -2.69
C GLU A 741 -6.60 16.29 -1.65
N ARG A 742 -5.88 17.33 -2.10
CA ARG A 742 -5.49 18.41 -1.19
C ARG A 742 -6.74 19.24 -0.93
N GLU A 743 -7.32 19.13 0.26
CA GLU A 743 -8.36 20.05 0.75
C GLU A 743 -7.91 21.53 0.66
N ASP A 744 -6.59 21.79 0.51
CA ASP A 744 -5.98 23.12 0.51
C ASP A 744 -6.10 23.89 -0.81
N ALA A 745 -6.53 23.29 -1.94
CA ALA A 745 -6.58 23.99 -3.22
C ALA A 745 -7.74 25.01 -3.34
N ASN A 746 -8.70 25.00 -2.40
CA ASN A 746 -9.75 26.02 -2.30
C ASN A 746 -9.52 27.02 -1.16
N ALA A 747 -8.31 27.00 -0.55
CA ALA A 747 -7.94 27.86 0.57
C ALA A 747 -6.65 28.64 0.29
N VAL A 748 -6.49 29.23 -0.90
CA VAL A 748 -5.63 30.39 -1.16
C VAL A 748 -6.28 31.30 -2.20
#